data_AF-A0A4U5V6K0-F1
#
_entry.id   AF-A0A4U5V6K0-F1
#
_cell.length_a   1.000
_cell.length_b   1.000
_cell.length_c   1.000
_cell.angle_alpha   90.00
_cell.angle_beta   90.00
_cell.angle_gamma   90.00
#
_symmetry.space_group_name_H-M   'P 1'
#
loop_
_entity.id
_entity.type
_entity.pdbx_description
1 polymer ?
#
loop_
_entity_poly.entity_id
_entity_poly.type
_entity_poly.pdbx_seq_one_letter_code
_entity_poly.pdbx_strand_id
1 'polypeptide(L)'
;MEKITETLLLERGSPKTSLERIKTLRLSKLGLKHQDLPVKLLSRLQSLEHWDLSGNRLQEFPKNLELPALRHLDLSDNQIEDVTTLKSLSGLEELKLEDNLYITVSDNYKLMVLLPNLRMYNGKDVSTTANHLRYVYTENLRTRIIAVWEKSFSLPDPITAEKMSTLEADFVRTARQQVKFGPSSVSDFTKWKVAILAKEYFCSLTKPKEEPESKEATDTKLNCDVRSPTKRKPPMDSSIRLTPLKILRTDPPAAEDSPRKSSLRLKPLTQTDAVRLSPRKRSQPPSTPTKGPARPETPRRGSKVRQTKEDGAHVNQKEDVSRKELQRDADMQPTIKSCSKTQQPVHLKPLHILQCHSKQNSSEDFSTQLWACAFQLPDATGGGGDRLVATCGGDSLCVIDCETGMVMKKYKVHGEEFFSLAWSVVLMSRGGKASAQHCSILAAGGKRGLVKLIHPRNNVAYGEFRASRKALSVLRFNPNKGNFLFTGSYDNKITMWDIGGVDSQYNFKVVQLLMLEMSATPLHICFPPTSPSSHLLTASEDGLHCYDTQLSTNNTTKRSKEMEITFPIYKKEDKDHDYHTVDGLSFLTDDIVASKNYLHGCIYLWSWSKTKTQRPDKKSRAVCAVVLAELQWTNTEIPYLALNTCPGQAYIVCGDDKGRLWTYHVTNLQKNSFQSGKPIQPTEVLEWPTPVRKGVGQVEGPSINSVAMDPELQFLVALSDKNMVMVWKRE
;
A
#
# COMPACT_ATOMS: atom_id res chain seq x y z
N MET A 1 -22.74 22.77 28.01
CA MET A 1 -23.78 21.82 28.45
C MET A 1 -23.20 20.44 28.36
N GLU A 2 -23.44 19.58 29.35
CA GLU A 2 -23.06 18.16 29.28
C GLU A 2 -23.98 17.45 28.27
N LYS A 3 -23.44 16.59 27.39
CA LYS A 3 -24.27 15.87 26.41
C LYS A 3 -25.00 14.66 26.98
N ILE A 4 -24.48 14.08 28.07
CA ILE A 4 -25.11 12.96 28.78
C ILE A 4 -25.60 13.47 30.12
N THR A 5 -26.92 13.42 30.31
CA THR A 5 -27.62 13.75 31.55
C THR A 5 -28.36 12.52 32.06
N GLU A 6 -28.74 12.52 33.35
CA GLU A 6 -29.57 11.46 33.93
C GLU A 6 -30.92 11.32 33.20
N THR A 7 -31.48 12.43 32.72
CA THR A 7 -32.69 12.43 31.88
C THR A 7 -32.51 11.69 30.55
N LEU A 8 -31.38 11.91 29.84
CA LEU A 8 -31.09 11.21 28.59
C LEU A 8 -30.84 9.71 28.82
N LEU A 9 -30.17 9.35 29.91
CA LEU A 9 -29.94 7.94 30.29
C LEU A 9 -31.27 7.21 30.58
N LEU A 10 -32.23 7.86 31.24
CA LEU A 10 -33.57 7.31 31.47
C LEU A 10 -34.44 7.29 30.19
N GLU A 11 -34.27 8.25 29.28
CA GLU A 11 -34.94 8.26 27.98
C GLU A 11 -34.46 7.11 27.08
N ARG A 12 -33.14 6.89 27.02
CA ARG A 12 -32.46 5.92 26.14
C ARG A 12 -32.21 4.55 26.77
N GLY A 13 -32.51 4.41 28.05
CA GLY A 13 -32.42 3.19 28.81
C GLY A 13 -33.68 2.32 28.73
N SER A 14 -33.53 1.04 29.02
CA SER A 14 -34.61 0.09 29.27
C SER A 14 -34.20 -0.91 30.36
N PRO A 15 -35.05 -1.24 31.34
CA PRO A 15 -36.36 -0.65 31.61
C PRO A 15 -36.29 0.79 32.17
N LYS A 16 -37.25 1.64 31.78
CA LYS A 16 -37.34 3.04 32.21
C LYS A 16 -37.86 3.16 33.64
N THR A 17 -36.98 2.95 34.63
CA THR A 17 -37.32 2.95 36.06
C THR A 17 -36.33 3.78 36.88
N SER A 18 -35.16 3.24 37.20
CA SER A 18 -34.02 3.96 37.79
C SER A 18 -32.73 3.57 37.07
N LEU A 19 -31.69 4.41 37.14
CA LEU A 19 -30.40 4.15 36.46
C LEU A 19 -29.81 2.78 36.83
N GLU A 20 -29.86 2.43 38.11
CA GLU A 20 -29.38 1.15 38.66
C GLU A 20 -30.04 -0.09 38.03
N ARG A 21 -31.26 0.06 37.50
CA ARG A 21 -32.08 -1.03 36.94
C ARG A 21 -32.07 -1.08 35.41
N ILE A 22 -31.41 -0.14 34.72
CA ILE A 22 -31.28 -0.17 33.26
C ILE A 22 -30.44 -1.39 32.86
N LYS A 23 -30.97 -2.25 32.00
CA LYS A 23 -30.30 -3.41 31.40
C LYS A 23 -29.76 -3.14 29.99
N THR A 24 -30.40 -2.24 29.25
CA THR A 24 -30.03 -1.89 27.87
C THR A 24 -30.01 -0.39 27.69
N LEU A 25 -28.94 0.16 27.12
CA LEU A 25 -28.75 1.60 26.89
C LEU A 25 -28.31 1.87 25.44
N ARG A 26 -28.99 2.79 24.73
CA ARG A 26 -28.69 3.14 23.32
C ARG A 26 -28.34 4.62 23.14
N LEU A 27 -27.03 4.90 23.07
CA LEU A 27 -26.44 6.22 22.90
C LEU A 27 -25.72 6.38 21.54
N SER A 28 -26.14 5.59 20.55
CA SER A 28 -25.61 5.65 19.19
C SER A 28 -25.95 6.96 18.45
N LYS A 29 -25.06 7.37 17.54
CA LYS A 29 -25.22 8.50 16.61
C LYS A 29 -25.48 9.86 17.28
N LEU A 30 -24.91 10.07 18.47
CA LEU A 30 -25.02 11.31 19.25
C LEU A 30 -23.79 12.25 19.13
N GLY A 31 -22.74 11.85 18.41
CA GLY A 31 -21.52 12.65 18.26
C GLY A 31 -20.74 12.81 19.57
N LEU A 32 -20.75 11.78 20.43
CA LEU A 32 -20.06 11.73 21.71
C LEU A 32 -18.53 11.60 21.53
N LYS A 33 -17.77 12.29 22.37
CA LYS A 33 -16.31 12.14 22.59
C LYS A 33 -16.06 11.53 23.97
N HIS A 34 -14.81 11.17 24.29
CA HIS A 34 -14.45 10.62 25.61
C HIS A 34 -14.89 11.54 26.77
N GLN A 35 -14.82 12.86 26.59
CA GLN A 35 -15.23 13.87 27.59
C GLN A 35 -16.75 13.92 27.83
N ASP A 36 -17.55 13.42 26.88
CA ASP A 36 -19.01 13.38 27.00
C ASP A 36 -19.50 12.15 27.79
N LEU A 37 -18.61 11.28 28.30
CA LEU A 37 -18.92 10.07 29.07
C LEU A 37 -18.57 10.25 30.58
N PRO A 38 -19.45 10.86 31.40
CA PRO A 38 -19.19 11.14 32.80
C PRO A 38 -19.17 9.87 33.68
N VAL A 39 -17.97 9.39 34.03
CA VAL A 39 -17.75 8.15 34.81
C VAL A 39 -18.62 8.09 36.08
N LYS A 40 -18.65 9.16 36.89
CA LYS A 40 -19.42 9.21 38.14
C LYS A 40 -20.93 8.95 37.96
N LEU A 41 -21.49 9.33 36.81
CA LEU A 41 -22.90 9.10 36.49
C LEU A 41 -23.09 7.71 35.86
N LEU A 42 -22.18 7.28 34.99
CA LEU A 42 -22.25 6.00 34.29
C LEU A 42 -22.02 4.80 35.22
N SER A 43 -21.17 4.90 36.25
CA SER A 43 -20.99 3.83 37.26
C SER A 43 -22.23 3.56 38.13
N ARG A 44 -23.30 4.37 38.03
CA ARG A 44 -24.61 4.07 38.66
C ARG A 44 -25.41 3.00 37.89
N LEU A 45 -25.00 2.65 36.66
CA LEU A 45 -25.71 1.72 35.77
C LEU A 45 -25.38 0.24 36.12
N GLN A 46 -25.54 -0.15 37.38
CA GLN A 46 -25.03 -1.44 37.89
C GLN A 46 -25.64 -2.68 37.22
N SER A 47 -26.90 -2.62 36.77
CA SER A 47 -27.57 -3.72 36.06
C SER A 47 -27.38 -3.72 34.53
N LEU A 48 -26.52 -2.86 33.98
CA LEU A 48 -26.39 -2.69 32.53
C LEU A 48 -25.73 -3.90 31.88
N GLU A 49 -26.49 -4.64 31.08
CA GLU A 49 -26.07 -5.86 30.37
C GLU A 49 -25.65 -5.58 28.92
N HIS A 50 -26.27 -4.58 28.29
CA HIS A 50 -26.11 -4.23 26.87
C HIS A 50 -25.93 -2.72 26.68
N TRP A 51 -24.85 -2.29 26.04
CA TRP A 51 -24.59 -0.88 25.75
C TRP A 51 -24.21 -0.65 24.29
N ASP A 52 -24.99 0.19 23.61
CA ASP A 52 -24.72 0.67 22.26
C ASP A 52 -24.21 2.12 22.29
N LEU A 53 -22.99 2.31 21.81
CA LEU A 53 -22.27 3.58 21.62
C LEU A 53 -21.89 3.80 20.15
N SER A 54 -22.51 3.08 19.20
CA SER A 54 -22.09 3.07 17.80
C SER A 54 -22.31 4.39 17.06
N GLY A 55 -21.50 4.70 16.05
CA GLY A 55 -21.65 5.93 15.24
C GLY A 55 -21.31 7.22 16.00
N ASN A 56 -20.30 7.19 16.86
CA ASN A 56 -19.87 8.32 17.68
C ASN A 56 -18.43 8.74 17.32
N ARG A 57 -17.78 9.56 18.17
CA ARG A 57 -16.42 10.09 17.97
C ARG A 57 -15.54 9.80 19.19
N LEU A 58 -15.69 8.61 19.76
CA LEU A 58 -14.88 8.12 20.88
C LEU A 58 -13.48 7.73 20.37
N GLN A 59 -12.43 8.24 21.02
CA GLN A 59 -11.02 7.93 20.71
C GLN A 59 -10.37 7.05 21.78
N GLU A 60 -10.87 7.13 23.01
CA GLU A 60 -10.57 6.21 24.11
C GLU A 60 -11.87 5.90 24.87
N PHE A 61 -11.92 4.77 25.58
CA PHE A 61 -12.97 4.48 26.53
C PHE A 61 -12.64 5.11 27.89
N PRO A 62 -13.62 5.61 28.67
CA PRO A 62 -13.34 6.17 29.99
C PRO A 62 -12.68 5.17 30.94
N LYS A 63 -11.47 5.52 31.39
CA LYS A 63 -10.70 4.75 32.38
C LYS A 63 -11.45 4.72 33.71
N ASN A 64 -11.36 3.59 34.42
CA ASN A 64 -12.01 3.33 35.71
C ASN A 64 -13.56 3.38 35.68
N LEU A 65 -14.18 3.19 34.51
CA LEU A 65 -15.62 2.92 34.44
C LEU A 65 -15.89 1.45 34.78
N GLU A 66 -16.65 1.23 35.85
CA GLU A 66 -17.04 -0.08 36.39
C GLU A 66 -18.50 -0.37 36.05
N LEU A 67 -18.75 -1.45 35.32
CA LEU A 67 -20.08 -1.91 34.90
C LEU A 67 -20.16 -3.44 35.07
N PRO A 68 -20.43 -3.94 36.29
CA PRO A 68 -20.23 -5.35 36.66
C PRO A 68 -21.16 -6.33 35.92
N ALA A 69 -22.32 -5.86 35.44
CA ALA A 69 -23.26 -6.66 34.68
C ALA A 69 -23.00 -6.67 33.15
N LEU A 70 -22.08 -5.84 32.62
CA LEU A 70 -21.99 -5.59 31.18
C LEU A 70 -21.47 -6.79 30.40
N ARG A 71 -22.32 -7.33 29.51
CA ARG A 71 -22.02 -8.50 28.68
C ARG A 71 -21.82 -8.15 27.21
N HIS A 72 -22.55 -7.17 26.68
CA HIS A 72 -22.50 -6.79 25.27
C HIS A 72 -22.21 -5.30 25.12
N LEU A 73 -21.16 -4.95 24.37
CA LEU A 73 -20.75 -3.57 24.09
C LEU A 73 -20.53 -3.35 22.59
N ASP A 74 -21.28 -2.41 22.02
CA ASP A 74 -21.13 -1.97 20.63
C ASP A 74 -20.45 -0.59 20.59
N LEU A 75 -19.19 -0.57 20.17
CA LEU A 75 -18.38 0.62 19.92
C LEU A 75 -18.12 0.83 18.42
N SER A 76 -18.90 0.21 17.53
CA SER A 76 -18.67 0.28 16.08
C SER A 76 -18.83 1.70 15.52
N ASP A 77 -18.23 2.02 14.37
CA ASP A 77 -18.27 3.36 13.76
C ASP A 77 -17.85 4.46 14.76
N ASN A 78 -16.62 4.34 15.27
CA ASN A 78 -15.96 5.26 16.20
C ASN A 78 -14.48 5.44 15.81
N GLN A 79 -13.69 6.09 16.66
CA GLN A 79 -12.29 6.44 16.41
C GLN A 79 -11.33 5.82 17.45
N ILE A 80 -11.67 4.68 18.07
CA ILE A 80 -10.91 4.14 19.20
C ILE A 80 -9.45 3.81 18.80
N GLU A 81 -8.50 4.43 19.51
CA GLU A 81 -7.05 4.27 19.34
C GLU A 81 -6.44 3.35 20.41
N ASP A 82 -6.84 3.50 21.68
CA ASP A 82 -6.29 2.71 22.80
C ASP A 82 -7.29 1.72 23.41
N VAL A 83 -7.17 0.46 22.99
CA VAL A 83 -7.95 -0.67 23.53
C VAL A 83 -7.62 -1.02 24.99
N THR A 84 -6.49 -0.56 25.54
CA THR A 84 -6.11 -0.91 26.94
C THR A 84 -7.05 -0.26 27.96
N THR A 85 -7.75 0.79 27.56
CA THR A 85 -8.80 1.46 28.35
C THR A 85 -9.99 0.56 28.69
N LEU A 86 -10.27 -0.46 27.88
CA LEU A 86 -11.40 -1.39 28.09
C LEU A 86 -11.13 -2.44 29.18
N LYS A 87 -9.94 -2.47 29.78
CA LYS A 87 -9.52 -3.48 30.79
C LYS A 87 -10.46 -3.58 32.02
N SER A 88 -11.18 -2.52 32.38
CA SER A 88 -12.13 -2.56 33.51
C SER A 88 -13.36 -3.43 33.24
N LEU A 89 -13.70 -3.70 31.97
CA LEU A 89 -14.89 -4.44 31.56
C LEU A 89 -14.67 -5.96 31.58
N SER A 90 -14.13 -6.49 32.68
CA SER A 90 -13.70 -7.90 32.78
C SER A 90 -14.83 -8.93 32.58
N GLY A 91 -16.09 -8.55 32.82
CA GLY A 91 -17.28 -9.38 32.63
C GLY A 91 -17.82 -9.46 31.19
N LEU A 92 -17.24 -8.71 30.25
CA LEU A 92 -17.73 -8.58 28.88
C LEU A 92 -17.59 -9.88 28.06
N GLU A 93 -18.65 -10.28 27.37
CA GLU A 93 -18.75 -11.53 26.60
C GLU A 93 -18.81 -11.29 25.08
N GLU A 94 -19.46 -10.20 24.63
CA GLU A 94 -19.45 -9.71 23.25
C GLU A 94 -18.93 -8.26 23.15
N LEU A 95 -17.99 -8.04 22.23
CA LEU A 95 -17.50 -6.71 21.88
C LEU A 95 -17.58 -6.51 20.36
N LYS A 96 -18.09 -5.35 19.93
CA LYS A 96 -17.96 -4.88 18.55
C LYS A 96 -17.15 -3.59 18.50
N LEU A 97 -16.14 -3.59 17.65
CA LEU A 97 -15.27 -2.46 17.30
C LEU A 97 -15.17 -2.31 15.78
N GLU A 98 -16.23 -2.68 15.05
CA GLU A 98 -16.24 -2.58 13.58
C GLU A 98 -16.10 -1.12 13.12
N ASP A 99 -15.49 -0.92 11.95
CA ASP A 99 -15.17 0.38 11.35
C ASP A 99 -14.38 1.39 12.24
N ASN A 100 -13.81 0.96 13.37
CA ASN A 100 -12.83 1.77 14.13
C ASN A 100 -11.48 1.79 13.41
N LEU A 101 -11.08 2.95 12.88
CA LEU A 101 -10.01 3.09 11.89
C LEU A 101 -8.61 2.64 12.36
N TYR A 102 -8.33 2.69 13.67
CA TYR A 102 -6.98 2.56 14.22
C TYR A 102 -6.68 1.22 14.88
N ILE A 103 -7.68 0.34 15.03
CA ILE A 103 -7.54 -0.97 15.67
C ILE A 103 -6.67 -1.90 14.80
N THR A 104 -5.46 -2.21 15.24
CA THR A 104 -4.56 -3.12 14.52
C THR A 104 -4.81 -4.59 14.85
N VAL A 105 -4.18 -5.50 14.09
CA VAL A 105 -4.15 -6.93 14.45
C VAL A 105 -3.54 -7.16 15.83
N SER A 106 -2.54 -6.36 16.23
CA SER A 106 -1.98 -6.43 17.59
C SER A 106 -3.00 -6.02 18.67
N ASP A 107 -3.90 -5.08 18.38
CA ASP A 107 -4.90 -4.60 19.35
C ASP A 107 -6.03 -5.60 19.55
N ASN A 108 -6.44 -6.31 18.50
CA ASN A 108 -7.32 -7.47 18.61
C ASN A 108 -6.74 -8.53 19.57
N TYR A 109 -5.43 -8.75 19.52
CA TYR A 109 -4.74 -9.72 20.39
C TYR A 109 -4.58 -9.18 21.83
N LYS A 110 -4.39 -7.87 22.03
CA LYS A 110 -4.46 -7.22 23.35
C LYS A 110 -5.85 -7.44 23.98
N LEU A 111 -6.92 -7.16 23.24
CA LEU A 111 -8.31 -7.31 23.71
C LEU A 111 -8.60 -8.74 24.23
N MET A 112 -8.21 -9.77 23.48
CA MET A 112 -8.40 -11.18 23.89
C MET A 112 -7.67 -11.55 25.19
N VAL A 113 -6.60 -10.85 25.55
CA VAL A 113 -5.84 -11.04 26.79
C VAL A 113 -6.33 -10.13 27.92
N LEU A 114 -6.83 -8.94 27.60
CA LEU A 114 -7.37 -7.97 28.58
C LEU A 114 -8.78 -8.31 29.07
N LEU A 115 -9.60 -8.90 28.20
CA LEU A 115 -10.99 -9.26 28.48
C LEU A 115 -11.09 -10.78 28.63
N PRO A 116 -11.11 -11.34 29.86
CA PRO A 116 -11.03 -12.78 30.08
C PRO A 116 -12.31 -13.53 29.70
N ASN A 117 -13.47 -12.88 29.78
CA ASN A 117 -14.77 -13.48 29.45
C ASN A 117 -15.18 -13.29 27.99
N LEU A 118 -14.40 -12.56 27.18
CA LEU A 118 -14.72 -12.29 25.78
C LEU A 118 -14.79 -13.60 24.98
N ARG A 119 -15.97 -13.88 24.41
CA ARG A 119 -16.26 -15.02 23.52
C ARG A 119 -16.49 -14.53 22.09
N MET A 120 -17.31 -13.50 21.92
CA MET A 120 -17.71 -12.96 20.63
C MET A 120 -17.00 -11.64 20.34
N TYR A 121 -16.35 -11.52 19.19
CA TYR A 121 -15.72 -10.29 18.72
C TYR A 121 -16.08 -10.02 17.26
N ASN A 122 -16.66 -8.85 16.97
CA ASN A 122 -17.13 -8.47 15.63
C ASN A 122 -17.95 -9.61 14.96
N GLY A 123 -18.94 -10.14 15.69
CA GLY A 123 -19.83 -11.21 15.24
C GLY A 123 -19.20 -12.61 15.10
N LYS A 124 -17.96 -12.82 15.54
CA LYS A 124 -17.24 -14.09 15.42
C LYS A 124 -16.85 -14.66 16.78
N ASP A 125 -16.94 -15.97 16.96
CA ASP A 125 -16.35 -16.65 18.12
C ASP A 125 -14.82 -16.57 18.04
N VAL A 126 -14.21 -16.05 19.09
CA VAL A 126 -12.76 -15.94 19.27
C VAL A 126 -12.26 -16.73 20.48
N SER A 127 -13.12 -17.49 21.16
CA SER A 127 -12.83 -18.20 22.43
C SER A 127 -11.61 -19.12 22.32
N THR A 128 -11.46 -19.83 21.20
CA THR A 128 -10.32 -20.73 20.92
C THR A 128 -9.01 -19.95 20.76
N THR A 129 -9.01 -18.88 19.98
CA THR A 129 -7.85 -18.00 19.78
C THR A 129 -7.49 -17.26 21.07
N ALA A 130 -8.47 -16.76 21.80
CA ALA A 130 -8.27 -16.07 23.07
C ALA A 130 -7.66 -17.00 24.12
N ASN A 131 -8.14 -18.24 24.25
CA ASN A 131 -7.54 -19.22 25.15
C ASN A 131 -6.12 -19.63 24.71
N HIS A 132 -5.86 -19.80 23.41
CA HIS A 132 -4.50 -20.01 22.91
C HIS A 132 -3.56 -18.83 23.25
N LEU A 133 -4.04 -17.59 23.16
CA LEU A 133 -3.26 -16.40 23.53
C LEU A 133 -3.05 -16.27 25.05
N ARG A 134 -4.08 -16.55 25.85
CA ARG A 134 -4.03 -16.46 27.32
C ARG A 134 -3.07 -17.49 27.91
N TYR A 135 -3.12 -18.74 27.45
CA TYR A 135 -2.33 -19.84 28.01
C TYR A 135 -1.08 -20.17 27.17
N VAL A 136 -1.26 -20.75 25.99
CA VAL A 136 -0.15 -21.32 25.18
C VAL A 136 0.85 -20.26 24.75
N TYR A 137 0.39 -19.11 24.26
CA TYR A 137 1.26 -18.01 23.83
C TYR A 137 1.95 -17.33 25.02
N THR A 138 1.24 -17.13 26.14
CA THR A 138 1.80 -16.59 27.39
C THR A 138 2.95 -17.46 27.91
N GLU A 139 2.77 -18.77 28.06
CA GLU A 139 3.80 -19.64 28.60
C GLU A 139 5.00 -19.77 27.64
N ASN A 140 4.78 -19.80 26.32
CA ASN A 140 5.87 -19.73 25.34
C ASN A 140 6.69 -18.43 25.44
N LEU A 141 6.07 -17.29 25.79
CA LEU A 141 6.80 -16.06 26.10
C LEU A 141 7.51 -16.14 27.45
N ARG A 142 6.85 -16.70 28.47
CA ARG A 142 7.39 -16.84 29.83
C ARG A 142 8.70 -17.62 29.85
N THR A 143 8.76 -18.78 29.20
CA THR A 143 10.00 -19.58 29.07
C THR A 143 11.12 -18.79 28.39
N ARG A 144 10.81 -17.99 27.36
CA ARG A 144 11.80 -17.14 26.66
C ARG A 144 12.27 -15.96 27.52
N ILE A 145 11.40 -15.39 28.34
CA ILE A 145 11.74 -14.30 29.27
C ILE A 145 12.64 -14.81 30.39
N ILE A 146 12.36 -15.98 30.95
CA ILE A 146 13.20 -16.66 31.96
C ILE A 146 14.60 -16.93 31.36
N ALA A 147 14.68 -17.50 30.16
CA ALA A 147 15.96 -17.76 29.50
C ALA A 147 16.78 -16.48 29.17
N VAL A 148 16.12 -15.32 28.96
CA VAL A 148 16.81 -14.03 28.80
C VAL A 148 17.33 -13.50 30.14
N TRP A 149 16.58 -13.70 31.23
CA TRP A 149 17.02 -13.39 32.59
C TRP A 149 18.23 -14.23 32.97
N GLU A 150 18.09 -15.57 32.99
CA GLU A 150 19.15 -16.53 33.38
C GLU A 150 20.46 -16.35 32.60
N LYS A 151 20.38 -15.90 31.33
CA LYS A 151 21.55 -15.66 30.49
C LYS A 151 22.25 -14.32 30.73
N SER A 152 21.53 -13.29 31.18
CA SER A 152 21.98 -11.89 31.05
C SER A 152 21.82 -11.03 32.31
N PHE A 153 21.13 -11.54 33.34
CA PHE A 153 20.75 -10.82 34.54
C PHE A 153 20.89 -11.69 35.79
N SER A 154 21.20 -11.05 36.91
CA SER A 154 21.22 -11.63 38.25
C SER A 154 20.68 -10.59 39.24
N LEU A 155 20.38 -11.01 40.48
CA LEU A 155 19.98 -10.08 41.54
C LEU A 155 21.21 -9.38 42.13
N PRO A 156 21.28 -8.03 42.14
CA PRO A 156 22.34 -7.27 42.78
C PRO A 156 22.42 -7.48 44.29
N ASP A 157 23.63 -7.65 44.79
CA ASP A 157 23.98 -7.66 46.21
C ASP A 157 24.87 -6.43 46.51
N PRO A 158 24.53 -5.56 47.49
CA PRO A 158 23.30 -5.53 48.26
C PRO A 158 22.11 -4.99 47.48
N ILE A 159 20.92 -5.49 47.85
CA ILE A 159 19.61 -5.10 47.31
C ILE A 159 19.27 -3.66 47.71
N THR A 160 19.38 -2.72 46.78
CA THR A 160 19.01 -1.30 46.96
C THR A 160 17.85 -0.95 46.03
N ALA A 161 16.83 -0.22 46.51
CA ALA A 161 15.61 0.07 45.73
C ALA A 161 15.89 0.76 44.39
N GLU A 162 16.84 1.71 44.34
CA GLU A 162 17.26 2.40 43.11
C GLU A 162 17.89 1.45 42.08
N LYS A 163 18.74 0.52 42.56
CA LYS A 163 19.33 -0.54 41.73
C LYS A 163 18.26 -1.49 41.19
N MET A 164 17.26 -1.83 42.00
CA MET A 164 16.15 -2.70 41.59
C MET A 164 15.27 -2.04 40.52
N SER A 165 14.92 -0.75 40.66
CA SER A 165 14.16 -0.02 39.64
C SER A 165 14.93 0.12 38.31
N THR A 166 16.23 0.38 38.40
CA THR A 166 17.12 0.43 37.21
C THR A 166 17.20 -0.94 36.52
N LEU A 167 17.38 -2.00 37.31
CA LEU A 167 17.44 -3.38 36.82
C LEU A 167 16.12 -3.83 36.17
N GLU A 168 14.97 -3.47 36.75
CA GLU A 168 13.67 -3.76 36.16
C GLU A 168 13.54 -3.08 34.78
N ALA A 169 13.91 -1.81 34.67
CA ALA A 169 13.86 -1.06 33.42
C ALA A 169 14.79 -1.66 32.35
N ASP A 170 16.01 -2.03 32.74
CA ASP A 170 17.01 -2.63 31.85
C ASP A 170 16.63 -4.05 31.41
N PHE A 171 16.09 -4.87 32.32
CA PHE A 171 15.56 -6.20 32.00
C PHE A 171 14.35 -6.10 31.06
N VAL A 172 13.37 -5.25 31.35
CA VAL A 172 12.19 -5.04 30.51
C VAL A 172 12.59 -4.50 29.12
N ARG A 173 13.55 -3.57 29.04
CA ARG A 173 14.11 -3.10 27.76
C ARG A 173 14.73 -4.25 26.96
N THR A 174 15.54 -5.06 27.61
CA THR A 174 16.31 -6.14 26.97
C THR A 174 15.41 -7.30 26.54
N ALA A 175 14.46 -7.71 27.38
CA ALA A 175 13.45 -8.72 27.05
C ALA A 175 12.62 -8.30 25.82
N ARG A 176 12.17 -7.03 25.74
CA ARG A 176 11.44 -6.50 24.57
C ARG A 176 12.24 -6.48 23.27
N GLN A 177 13.57 -6.51 23.33
CA GLN A 177 14.45 -6.56 22.15
C GLN A 177 14.80 -7.99 21.74
N GLN A 178 15.10 -8.86 22.70
CA GLN A 178 15.54 -10.24 22.44
C GLN A 178 14.37 -11.22 22.22
N VAL A 179 13.25 -11.09 22.94
CA VAL A 179 12.13 -12.04 22.87
C VAL A 179 11.24 -11.76 21.65
N LYS A 180 11.57 -12.42 20.53
CA LYS A 180 10.75 -12.45 19.31
C LYS A 180 9.96 -13.77 19.24
N PHE A 181 8.64 -13.70 18.99
CA PHE A 181 7.77 -14.88 18.89
C PHE A 181 6.47 -14.60 18.12
N GLY A 182 6.16 -15.42 17.11
CA GLY A 182 5.03 -15.21 16.20
C GLY A 182 5.37 -14.33 14.98
N PRO A 183 4.41 -14.09 14.07
CA PRO A 183 4.60 -13.29 12.86
C PRO A 183 4.81 -11.80 13.14
N SER A 184 5.41 -11.08 12.19
CA SER A 184 5.72 -9.64 12.31
C SER A 184 4.49 -8.76 12.60
N SER A 185 3.32 -9.13 12.08
CA SER A 185 2.03 -8.44 12.26
C SER A 185 1.52 -8.38 13.71
N VAL A 186 2.03 -9.24 14.60
CA VAL A 186 1.70 -9.21 16.04
C VAL A 186 2.86 -8.71 16.90
N SER A 187 3.96 -8.25 16.29
CA SER A 187 5.20 -7.95 17.03
C SER A 187 5.05 -6.87 18.11
N ASP A 188 4.10 -5.94 17.99
CA ASP A 188 3.83 -4.93 19.01
C ASP A 188 2.96 -5.47 20.15
N PHE A 189 2.02 -6.38 19.88
CA PHE A 189 1.40 -7.21 20.91
C PHE A 189 2.44 -8.08 21.63
N THR A 190 3.39 -8.69 20.92
CA THR A 190 4.48 -9.47 21.53
C THR A 190 5.32 -8.59 22.47
N LYS A 191 5.82 -7.44 22.00
CA LYS A 191 6.60 -6.49 22.82
C LYS A 191 5.81 -6.00 24.05
N TRP A 192 4.50 -5.79 23.90
CA TRP A 192 3.61 -5.35 24.98
C TRP A 192 3.40 -6.46 26.03
N LYS A 193 3.05 -7.68 25.61
CA LYS A 193 2.85 -8.83 26.52
C LYS A 193 4.17 -9.26 27.18
N VAL A 194 5.29 -9.19 26.47
CA VAL A 194 6.64 -9.39 27.05
C VAL A 194 6.95 -8.35 28.13
N ALA A 195 6.61 -7.07 27.92
CA ALA A 195 6.84 -6.03 28.93
C ALA A 195 6.04 -6.29 30.23
N ILE A 196 4.80 -6.79 30.10
CA ILE A 196 3.96 -7.18 31.24
C ILE A 196 4.54 -8.41 31.95
N LEU A 197 4.82 -9.48 31.20
CA LEU A 197 5.34 -10.74 31.77
C LEU A 197 6.74 -10.58 32.40
N ALA A 198 7.59 -9.71 31.86
CA ALA A 198 8.89 -9.41 32.45
C ALA A 198 8.75 -8.66 33.79
N LYS A 199 7.81 -7.73 33.91
CA LYS A 199 7.46 -7.08 35.19
C LYS A 199 6.88 -8.07 36.19
N GLU A 200 5.91 -8.88 35.77
CA GLU A 200 5.30 -9.93 36.61
C GLU A 200 6.35 -10.93 37.12
N TYR A 201 7.30 -11.34 36.27
CA TYR A 201 8.41 -12.22 36.65
C TYR A 201 9.41 -11.52 37.59
N PHE A 202 9.82 -10.29 37.30
CA PHE A 202 10.71 -9.53 38.18
C PHE A 202 10.11 -9.35 39.59
N CYS A 203 8.83 -8.97 39.68
CA CYS A 203 8.09 -8.90 40.94
C CYS A 203 7.92 -10.25 41.64
N SER A 204 8.03 -11.39 40.94
CA SER A 204 8.04 -12.73 41.55
C SER A 204 9.40 -13.14 42.11
N LEU A 205 10.49 -12.49 41.70
CA LEU A 205 11.84 -12.69 42.24
C LEU A 205 12.12 -11.79 43.46
N THR A 206 11.44 -10.64 43.57
CA THR A 206 11.65 -9.66 44.65
C THR A 206 10.71 -9.80 45.84
N LYS A 207 9.67 -10.64 45.75
CA LYS A 207 8.77 -10.95 46.86
C LYS A 207 9.30 -12.13 47.70
N PRO A 208 9.18 -12.08 49.04
CA PRO A 208 9.29 -13.28 49.87
C PRO A 208 8.30 -14.35 49.41
N LYS A 209 8.67 -15.63 49.54
CA LYS A 209 7.71 -16.73 49.51
C LYS A 209 6.90 -16.73 50.80
N GLU A 210 5.72 -16.14 50.76
CA GLU A 210 4.66 -16.53 51.68
C GLU A 210 4.13 -17.89 51.22
N GLU A 211 4.19 -18.90 52.09
CA GLU A 211 3.53 -20.19 51.83
C GLU A 211 2.02 -20.04 52.00
N PRO A 212 1.19 -20.71 51.19
CA PRO A 212 -0.26 -20.58 51.30
C PRO A 212 -0.77 -21.26 52.57
N GLU A 213 -1.18 -20.47 53.57
CA GLU A 213 -1.87 -21.01 54.76
C GLU A 213 -3.11 -21.81 54.34
N SER A 214 -3.16 -23.07 54.78
CA SER A 214 -4.35 -23.92 54.66
C SER A 214 -5.45 -23.43 55.60
N LYS A 215 -6.60 -23.02 55.06
CA LYS A 215 -7.85 -22.87 55.82
C LYS A 215 -8.99 -23.60 55.10
N GLU A 216 -9.83 -24.23 55.91
CA GLU A 216 -10.73 -25.30 55.48
C GLU A 216 -12.00 -24.77 54.80
N ALA A 217 -12.56 -25.58 53.91
CA ALA A 217 -13.95 -25.45 53.45
C ALA A 217 -14.60 -26.84 53.54
N THR A 218 -15.70 -26.93 54.29
CA THR A 218 -16.34 -28.19 54.67
C THR A 218 -17.23 -28.78 53.56
N ASP A 219 -17.50 -30.09 53.68
CA ASP A 219 -18.40 -30.83 52.80
C ASP A 219 -19.78 -30.17 52.65
N THR A 220 -20.28 -30.09 51.41
CA THR A 220 -21.70 -30.34 51.12
C THR A 220 -21.84 -30.99 49.74
N LYS A 221 -22.43 -32.19 49.70
CA LYS A 221 -22.61 -32.99 48.48
C LYS A 221 -23.76 -32.48 47.61
N LEU A 222 -23.61 -32.61 46.29
CA LEU A 222 -24.72 -32.97 45.39
C LEU A 222 -24.16 -33.78 44.20
N ASN A 223 -24.90 -34.79 43.75
CA ASN A 223 -24.45 -35.77 42.76
C ASN A 223 -24.86 -35.39 41.33
N CYS A 224 -24.12 -35.87 40.31
CA CYS A 224 -24.63 -36.89 39.40
C CYS A 224 -23.54 -37.51 38.48
N ASP A 225 -23.79 -38.76 38.07
CA ASP A 225 -22.99 -39.68 37.24
C ASP A 225 -22.67 -39.13 35.82
N VAL A 226 -21.70 -39.65 35.03
CA VAL A 226 -21.55 -41.05 34.54
C VAL A 226 -20.08 -41.44 34.22
N ARG A 227 -19.81 -42.76 34.20
CA ARG A 227 -18.52 -43.49 34.04
C ARG A 227 -17.90 -43.32 32.63
N SER A 228 -16.58 -43.47 32.41
CA SER A 228 -15.84 -44.76 32.38
C SER A 228 -14.43 -44.58 31.73
N PRO A 229 -13.52 -45.59 31.63
CA PRO A 229 -13.04 -46.48 32.70
C PRO A 229 -11.49 -46.73 32.73
N THR A 230 -10.99 -47.16 33.89
CA THR A 230 -9.81 -48.05 34.13
C THR A 230 -8.41 -47.79 33.53
N LYS A 231 -7.43 -47.64 34.43
CA LYS A 231 -6.08 -48.25 34.30
C LYS A 231 -5.95 -49.45 35.27
N ARG A 232 -5.01 -50.37 35.05
CA ARG A 232 -4.58 -51.39 36.04
C ARG A 232 -3.06 -51.34 36.28
N LYS A 233 -2.66 -51.38 37.56
CA LYS A 233 -1.33 -51.72 38.12
C LYS A 233 -1.30 -53.26 38.40
N PRO A 234 -0.43 -53.90 39.24
CA PRO A 234 0.77 -53.50 40.02
C PRO A 234 1.94 -54.52 39.81
N PRO A 235 2.86 -54.84 40.76
CA PRO A 235 3.47 -54.10 41.90
C PRO A 235 4.99 -53.81 41.63
N MET A 236 5.79 -53.01 42.38
CA MET A 236 6.04 -52.81 43.83
C MET A 236 6.84 -53.92 44.54
N ASP A 237 8.15 -53.70 44.80
CA ASP A 237 8.78 -54.02 46.10
C ASP A 237 10.16 -53.29 46.33
N SER A 238 10.62 -53.40 47.58
CA SER A 238 11.73 -52.88 48.38
C SER A 238 13.13 -52.54 47.80
N SER A 239 13.53 -51.29 48.06
CA SER A 239 14.80 -50.79 48.68
C SER A 239 16.13 -51.58 48.65
N ILE A 240 17.25 -50.88 48.36
CA ILE A 240 18.34 -50.55 49.32
C ILE A 240 19.38 -49.59 48.67
N ARG A 241 20.23 -48.93 49.49
CA ARG A 241 21.29 -47.97 49.08
C ARG A 241 22.56 -48.69 48.57
N LEU A 242 23.33 -48.05 47.66
CA LEU A 242 24.70 -47.53 47.93
C LEU A 242 25.41 -47.01 46.65
N THR A 243 26.20 -45.94 46.83
CA THR A 243 27.29 -45.45 45.96
C THR A 243 28.63 -45.67 46.70
N PRO A 244 29.84 -45.32 46.20
CA PRO A 244 30.25 -44.72 44.90
C PRO A 244 31.46 -45.43 44.23
N LEU A 245 32.01 -44.87 43.12
CA LEU A 245 33.42 -44.42 43.01
C LEU A 245 33.78 -43.84 41.61
N LYS A 246 34.92 -43.13 41.53
CA LYS A 246 35.50 -42.50 40.33
C LYS A 246 36.77 -43.23 39.87
N ILE A 247 37.04 -43.25 38.55
CA ILE A 247 38.40 -43.24 37.94
C ILE A 247 38.40 -42.19 36.80
N LEU A 248 39.57 -41.72 36.33
CA LEU A 248 39.76 -40.41 35.68
C LEU A 248 40.89 -40.41 34.62
N ARG A 249 40.72 -39.65 33.50
CA ARG A 249 41.69 -39.32 32.41
C ARG A 249 42.08 -40.52 31.51
N THR A 250 42.42 -40.35 30.21
CA THR A 250 43.34 -39.37 29.58
C THR A 250 42.94 -38.84 28.18
N ASP A 251 43.64 -37.78 27.76
CA ASP A 251 43.68 -37.08 26.44
C ASP A 251 45.18 -36.91 26.02
N PRO A 252 45.55 -36.37 24.83
CA PRO A 252 44.93 -36.34 23.49
C PRO A 252 45.91 -36.97 22.43
N PRO A 253 45.89 -36.60 21.12
CA PRO A 253 46.63 -35.41 20.63
C PRO A 253 45.91 -34.61 19.50
N ALA A 254 46.55 -33.53 19.02
CA ALA A 254 46.14 -32.67 17.90
C ALA A 254 46.95 -33.01 16.61
N ALA A 255 46.87 -32.36 15.43
CA ALA A 255 46.16 -31.17 14.89
C ALA A 255 45.86 -31.42 13.36
N GLU A 256 45.75 -30.55 12.33
CA GLU A 256 45.99 -29.10 12.07
C GLU A 256 45.05 -28.53 10.97
N ASP A 257 44.84 -27.20 11.01
CA ASP A 257 44.56 -26.21 9.92
C ASP A 257 43.32 -26.28 8.96
N SER A 258 43.21 -25.24 8.11
CA SER A 258 42.02 -24.75 7.36
C SER A 258 42.28 -24.75 5.82
N PRO A 259 41.59 -23.98 4.90
CA PRO A 259 40.33 -23.20 4.94
C PRO A 259 39.42 -23.33 3.66
N ARG A 260 38.37 -22.48 3.57
CA ARG A 260 37.70 -21.89 2.35
C ARG A 260 36.31 -22.41 1.88
N LYS A 261 35.36 -21.45 1.90
CA LYS A 261 34.35 -21.03 0.88
C LYS A 261 33.35 -22.03 0.22
N SER A 262 32.14 -21.47 0.05
CA SER A 262 31.21 -21.55 -1.09
C SER A 262 30.13 -22.66 -1.21
N SER A 263 28.88 -22.20 -1.05
CA SER A 263 27.78 -22.30 -2.03
C SER A 263 26.85 -23.54 -2.13
N LEU A 264 25.56 -23.19 -2.34
CA LEU A 264 24.54 -23.83 -3.20
C LEU A 264 23.71 -25.06 -2.75
N ARG A 265 22.43 -24.92 -3.11
CA ARG A 265 21.40 -25.91 -3.52
C ARG A 265 20.54 -26.65 -2.49
N LEU A 266 19.24 -26.35 -2.60
CA LEU A 266 18.11 -27.19 -2.22
C LEU A 266 18.12 -28.56 -2.94
N LYS A 267 17.49 -29.57 -2.32
CA LYS A 267 16.37 -30.35 -2.93
C LYS A 267 15.53 -31.08 -1.84
N PRO A 268 14.32 -31.61 -2.16
CA PRO A 268 13.26 -31.82 -1.17
C PRO A 268 13.07 -33.27 -0.72
N LEU A 269 12.18 -33.45 0.27
CA LEU A 269 11.65 -34.75 0.70
C LEU A 269 10.26 -35.02 0.08
N THR A 270 10.08 -36.25 -0.40
CA THR A 270 8.81 -36.84 -0.83
C THR A 270 8.49 -38.05 0.04
N GLN A 271 7.20 -38.30 0.33
CA GLN A 271 6.75 -39.65 0.68
C GLN A 271 5.29 -39.87 0.28
N THR A 272 5.04 -41.07 -0.26
CA THR A 272 3.73 -41.65 -0.57
C THR A 272 3.38 -42.68 0.57
N ASP A 273 2.38 -43.56 0.55
CA ASP A 273 1.58 -44.16 -0.52
C ASP A 273 0.31 -44.87 0.04
N ALA A 274 -0.63 -45.24 -0.87
CA ALA A 274 -1.64 -46.32 -0.80
C ALA A 274 -2.93 -45.93 -1.59
N VAL A 275 -3.36 -46.52 -2.73
CA VAL A 275 -3.57 -47.94 -3.16
C VAL A 275 -4.90 -48.50 -2.58
N ARG A 276 -5.90 -48.98 -3.35
CA ARG A 276 -6.07 -49.39 -4.78
C ARG A 276 -7.52 -48.99 -5.26
N LEU A 277 -8.18 -49.43 -6.35
CA LEU A 277 -8.03 -50.51 -7.36
C LEU A 277 -8.58 -50.08 -8.76
N SER A 278 -9.27 -50.95 -9.52
CA SER A 278 -9.84 -50.78 -10.89
C SER A 278 -10.82 -51.94 -11.21
N PRO A 279 -11.50 -52.10 -12.40
CA PRO A 279 -10.83 -52.48 -13.69
C PRO A 279 -11.54 -52.23 -15.09
N ARG A 280 -10.75 -52.32 -16.20
CA ARG A 280 -11.11 -52.80 -17.59
C ARG A 280 -12.07 -51.96 -18.52
N LYS A 281 -12.04 -52.00 -19.88
CA LYS A 281 -11.04 -52.34 -20.96
C LYS A 281 -11.60 -51.98 -22.39
N ARG A 282 -10.75 -51.97 -23.45
CA ARG A 282 -11.03 -51.93 -24.94
C ARG A 282 -11.58 -50.60 -25.55
N SER A 283 -11.52 -50.30 -26.87
CA SER A 283 -10.56 -50.55 -28.00
C SER A 283 -10.96 -49.73 -29.29
N GLN A 284 -10.09 -49.57 -30.31
CA GLN A 284 -10.32 -48.81 -31.57
C GLN A 284 -11.29 -49.50 -32.58
N PRO A 285 -11.80 -48.80 -33.64
CA PRO A 285 -11.17 -48.79 -34.99
C PRO A 285 -11.32 -47.46 -35.83
N PRO A 286 -10.77 -47.35 -37.07
CA PRO A 286 -10.82 -46.15 -37.94
C PRO A 286 -11.48 -46.34 -39.35
N SER A 287 -11.40 -45.30 -40.22
CA SER A 287 -11.56 -45.22 -41.71
C SER A 287 -12.79 -44.49 -42.32
N THR A 288 -12.83 -44.37 -43.66
CA THR A 288 -13.48 -43.29 -44.48
C THR A 288 -14.51 -43.84 -45.54
N PRO A 289 -14.79 -43.20 -46.72
CA PRO A 289 -15.73 -42.08 -46.96
C PRO A 289 -16.80 -42.31 -48.07
N THR A 290 -17.90 -41.53 -48.12
CA THR A 290 -18.80 -41.51 -49.32
C THR A 290 -19.57 -40.20 -49.61
N LYS A 291 -20.11 -40.14 -50.84
CA LYS A 291 -20.73 -39.00 -51.57
C LYS A 291 -22.17 -38.69 -51.13
N GLY A 292 -22.71 -37.54 -51.57
CA GLY A 292 -24.15 -37.21 -51.53
C GLY A 292 -24.71 -36.75 -52.89
N PRO A 293 -25.98 -36.29 -52.97
CA PRO A 293 -26.51 -35.48 -54.09
C PRO A 293 -27.35 -34.25 -53.61
N ALA A 294 -28.10 -33.53 -54.47
CA ALA A 294 -27.66 -32.60 -55.52
C ALA A 294 -28.87 -31.89 -56.19
N ARG A 295 -28.88 -30.52 -56.20
CA ARG A 295 -29.72 -29.64 -57.07
C ARG A 295 -31.27 -29.73 -56.89
N PRO A 296 -32.12 -28.87 -57.53
CA PRO A 296 -31.88 -27.73 -58.45
C PRO A 296 -32.30 -26.35 -57.86
N GLU A 297 -32.59 -25.30 -58.64
CA GLU A 297 -31.79 -24.46 -59.56
C GLU A 297 -32.71 -23.43 -60.28
N THR A 298 -32.39 -22.12 -60.23
CA THR A 298 -32.87 -21.03 -61.14
C THR A 298 -34.37 -20.58 -61.03
N PRO A 299 -34.88 -19.51 -61.73
CA PRO A 299 -34.23 -18.65 -62.74
C PRO A 299 -34.53 -17.11 -62.80
N ARG A 300 -33.52 -16.36 -63.29
CA ARG A 300 -33.61 -15.10 -64.12
C ARG A 300 -34.13 -13.83 -63.40
N ARG A 301 -33.94 -12.58 -63.88
CA ARG A 301 -33.49 -11.96 -65.17
C ARG A 301 -32.93 -10.55 -64.82
N GLY A 302 -31.98 -9.89 -65.49
CA GLY A 302 -31.05 -10.23 -66.59
C GLY A 302 -30.51 -8.95 -67.30
N SER A 303 -29.48 -9.08 -68.15
CA SER A 303 -29.09 -8.14 -69.26
C SER A 303 -28.60 -6.71 -68.91
N LYS A 304 -27.69 -6.04 -69.66
CA LYS A 304 -26.96 -6.35 -70.92
C LYS A 304 -25.77 -5.37 -71.13
N VAL A 305 -24.91 -5.62 -72.14
CA VAL A 305 -23.94 -4.67 -72.78
C VAL A 305 -22.82 -4.14 -71.86
N ARG A 306 -21.50 -4.38 -72.04
CA ARG A 306 -20.63 -4.94 -73.10
C ARG A 306 -20.34 -4.06 -74.33
N GLN A 307 -19.19 -3.38 -74.31
CA GLN A 307 -18.18 -3.21 -75.39
C GLN A 307 -16.85 -2.87 -74.66
N THR A 308 -15.68 -3.52 -74.83
CA THR A 308 -14.82 -3.81 -76.02
C THR A 308 -14.33 -2.52 -76.69
N LYS A 309 -13.08 -2.33 -77.14
CA LYS A 309 -12.02 -3.23 -77.68
C LYS A 309 -10.71 -2.36 -77.75
N GLU A 310 -9.50 -2.74 -78.17
CA GLU A 310 -8.88 -3.98 -78.71
C GLU A 310 -7.35 -3.95 -78.43
N ASP A 311 -6.74 -5.14 -78.46
CA ASP A 311 -5.35 -5.61 -78.74
C ASP A 311 -4.31 -4.61 -79.32
N GLY A 312 -2.97 -4.81 -79.20
CA GLY A 312 -2.12 -5.93 -78.73
C GLY A 312 -0.62 -5.60 -79.00
N ALA A 313 0.38 -6.50 -79.02
CA ALA A 313 0.56 -7.86 -78.51
C ALA A 313 2.06 -8.28 -78.57
N HIS A 314 2.63 -8.87 -77.50
CA HIS A 314 3.95 -9.56 -77.42
C HIS A 314 5.22 -8.69 -77.69
N VAL A 315 6.44 -9.00 -77.24
CA VAL A 315 7.16 -10.30 -77.06
C VAL A 315 7.80 -10.46 -75.65
N ASN A 316 8.08 -11.72 -75.30
CA ASN A 316 8.47 -12.24 -73.99
C ASN A 316 9.83 -11.75 -73.43
N GLN A 317 9.91 -11.65 -72.10
CA GLN A 317 11.06 -12.12 -71.33
C GLN A 317 10.63 -12.57 -69.91
N LYS A 318 11.55 -13.17 -69.14
CA LYS A 318 11.26 -13.94 -67.92
C LYS A 318 11.34 -13.12 -66.61
N GLU A 319 10.92 -13.80 -65.54
CA GLU A 319 11.32 -13.62 -64.13
C GLU A 319 10.67 -12.49 -63.28
N ASP A 320 10.38 -12.87 -62.03
CA ASP A 320 9.92 -12.14 -60.84
C ASP A 320 9.28 -10.74 -60.95
N VAL A 321 7.95 -10.72 -60.86
CA VAL A 321 7.17 -9.53 -60.46
C VAL A 321 6.34 -9.81 -59.20
N SER A 322 6.99 -9.73 -58.04
CA SER A 322 6.35 -9.61 -56.72
C SER A 322 6.72 -8.27 -56.08
N ARG A 323 6.45 -7.17 -56.80
CA ARG A 323 6.69 -5.78 -56.37
C ARG A 323 5.77 -4.83 -57.14
N LYS A 324 5.30 -3.77 -56.48
CA LYS A 324 4.48 -2.65 -57.00
C LYS A 324 2.96 -2.85 -57.18
N GLU A 325 2.28 -3.39 -56.15
CA GLU A 325 0.98 -2.83 -55.71
C GLU A 325 1.04 -2.49 -54.20
N LEU A 326 2.04 -1.68 -53.83
CA LEU A 326 2.30 -1.23 -52.46
C LEU A 326 2.79 0.23 -52.45
N GLN A 327 2.13 1.10 -53.23
CA GLN A 327 2.62 2.47 -53.43
C GLN A 327 1.52 3.48 -53.81
N ARG A 328 0.45 3.57 -53.00
CA ARG A 328 -0.53 4.68 -53.00
C ARG A 328 -1.42 4.72 -51.74
N ASP A 329 -0.81 4.67 -50.56
CA ASP A 329 -1.37 5.19 -49.29
C ASP A 329 -0.27 5.34 -48.22
N ALA A 330 0.89 5.82 -48.66
CA ALA A 330 2.07 6.03 -47.82
C ALA A 330 2.43 7.52 -47.81
N ASP A 331 1.65 8.31 -47.05
CA ASP A 331 2.17 9.46 -46.28
C ASP A 331 1.09 10.12 -45.39
N MET A 332 0.88 9.52 -44.22
CA MET A 332 0.38 10.23 -43.03
C MET A 332 1.34 9.92 -41.87
N GLN A 333 2.53 10.50 -41.95
CA GLN A 333 3.58 10.32 -40.96
C GLN A 333 3.22 11.11 -39.68
N PRO A 334 3.47 10.55 -38.47
CA PRO A 334 3.31 11.31 -37.24
C PRO A 334 4.46 12.32 -37.11
N THR A 335 4.26 13.51 -37.68
CA THR A 335 5.14 14.65 -37.48
C THR A 335 5.04 15.12 -36.03
N ILE A 336 6.16 15.16 -35.31
CA ILE A 336 6.22 15.90 -34.05
C ILE A 336 5.99 17.36 -34.39
N LYS A 337 4.82 17.91 -34.04
CA LYS A 337 4.56 19.36 -34.09
C LYS A 337 5.44 20.00 -33.03
N SER A 338 6.62 20.47 -33.45
CA SER A 338 7.60 21.06 -32.54
C SER A 338 7.05 22.32 -31.88
N CYS A 339 7.04 22.34 -30.55
CA CYS A 339 6.98 23.60 -29.82
C CYS A 339 8.29 24.33 -30.12
N SER A 340 8.22 25.49 -30.79
CA SER A 340 9.33 26.06 -31.56
C SER A 340 10.41 26.78 -30.73
N LYS A 341 10.55 26.46 -29.43
CA LYS A 341 11.28 27.28 -28.47
C LYS A 341 12.69 26.80 -28.07
N THR A 342 13.05 25.53 -28.20
CA THR A 342 14.44 25.09 -27.99
C THR A 342 14.78 23.87 -28.84
N GLN A 343 15.88 23.94 -29.60
CA GLN A 343 16.44 22.80 -30.36
C GLN A 343 17.67 22.17 -29.68
N GLN A 344 18.31 22.91 -28.76
CA GLN A 344 19.45 22.44 -27.98
C GLN A 344 19.00 21.80 -26.66
N PRO A 345 19.79 20.84 -26.10
CA PRO A 345 19.59 20.37 -24.74
C PRO A 345 19.56 21.50 -23.70
N VAL A 346 18.79 21.28 -22.65
CA VAL A 346 18.82 22.08 -21.41
C VAL A 346 19.92 21.52 -20.50
N HIS A 347 20.80 22.40 -20.01
CA HIS A 347 21.72 22.09 -18.93
C HIS A 347 21.09 22.43 -17.57
N LEU A 348 21.32 21.58 -16.57
CA LEU A 348 20.67 21.63 -15.26
C LEU A 348 21.72 21.54 -14.15
N LYS A 349 21.87 22.61 -13.35
CA LYS A 349 22.80 22.63 -12.21
C LYS A 349 22.07 22.41 -10.88
N PRO A 350 22.66 21.64 -9.93
CA PRO A 350 22.07 21.45 -8.61
C PRO A 350 22.07 22.80 -7.86
N LEU A 351 20.89 23.18 -7.37
CA LEU A 351 20.64 24.46 -6.70
C LEU A 351 20.42 24.26 -5.18
N HIS A 352 19.53 23.34 -4.80
CA HIS A 352 19.17 23.08 -3.40
C HIS A 352 19.14 21.59 -3.06
N ILE A 353 19.49 21.26 -1.81
CA ILE A 353 19.31 19.93 -1.20
C ILE A 353 18.64 20.14 0.16
N LEU A 354 17.43 19.60 0.34
CA LEU A 354 16.51 19.97 1.43
C LEU A 354 16.00 18.72 2.17
N GLN A 355 16.26 18.64 3.48
CA GLN A 355 15.83 17.55 4.36
C GLN A 355 14.48 17.88 5.05
N CYS A 356 13.48 18.27 4.26
CA CYS A 356 12.28 18.95 4.80
C CYS A 356 11.24 18.04 5.47
N HIS A 357 11.25 16.72 5.23
CA HIS A 357 10.24 15.77 5.74
C HIS A 357 10.65 15.06 7.05
N SER A 358 11.78 15.42 7.67
CA SER A 358 12.29 14.74 8.87
C SER A 358 11.27 14.54 9.97
N LYS A 359 11.18 13.31 10.47
CA LYS A 359 10.51 12.93 11.72
C LYS A 359 11.05 13.83 12.84
N GLN A 360 10.12 14.45 13.57
CA GLN A 360 10.41 15.39 14.67
C GLN A 360 11.32 16.58 14.26
N ASN A 361 11.46 16.88 12.96
CA ASN A 361 12.41 17.85 12.39
C ASN A 361 13.89 17.55 12.71
N SER A 362 14.26 16.29 12.93
CA SER A 362 15.65 15.89 13.20
C SER A 362 16.56 15.96 11.96
N SER A 363 17.78 16.46 12.11
CA SER A 363 18.85 16.34 11.11
C SER A 363 19.31 14.90 10.88
N GLU A 364 19.04 14.02 11.84
CA GLU A 364 19.50 12.63 11.83
C GLU A 364 18.56 11.68 11.08
N ASP A 365 17.38 12.17 10.66
CA ASP A 365 16.42 11.34 9.97
C ASP A 365 16.76 11.15 8.49
N PHE A 366 17.50 10.09 8.19
CA PHE A 366 17.68 9.53 6.85
C PHE A 366 16.80 8.28 6.64
N SER A 367 15.79 8.07 7.50
CA SER A 367 14.88 6.91 7.48
C SER A 367 13.50 7.21 6.85
N THR A 368 13.27 8.46 6.46
CA THR A 368 11.99 8.91 5.89
C THR A 368 12.07 8.93 4.37
N GLN A 369 11.48 7.90 3.77
CA GLN A 369 11.37 7.78 2.32
C GLN A 369 10.38 8.83 1.78
N LEU A 370 10.79 9.49 0.69
CA LEU A 370 9.98 10.45 -0.06
C LEU A 370 9.40 9.76 -1.30
N TRP A 371 8.15 10.03 -1.65
CA TRP A 371 7.39 9.15 -2.56
C TRP A 371 6.86 9.82 -3.81
N ALA A 372 6.32 11.04 -3.72
CA ALA A 372 5.78 11.74 -4.89
C ALA A 372 6.03 13.24 -4.82
N CYS A 373 6.35 13.82 -5.98
CA CYS A 373 6.42 15.26 -6.19
C CYS A 373 5.55 15.68 -7.40
N ALA A 374 5.10 16.93 -7.40
CA ALA A 374 4.46 17.57 -8.54
C ALA A 374 4.51 19.10 -8.41
N PHE A 375 4.71 19.80 -9.53
CA PHE A 375 4.62 21.25 -9.60
C PHE A 375 3.15 21.72 -9.57
N GLN A 376 2.92 22.89 -8.99
CA GLN A 376 1.63 23.58 -9.06
C GLN A 376 1.33 23.92 -10.54
N LEU A 377 0.08 23.73 -10.96
CA LEU A 377 -0.35 24.17 -12.29
C LEU A 377 -0.30 25.71 -12.39
N PRO A 378 0.04 26.28 -13.57
CA PRO A 378 0.00 27.71 -13.81
C PRO A 378 -1.40 28.29 -13.59
N ASP A 379 -1.48 29.42 -12.89
CA ASP A 379 -2.72 30.18 -12.74
C ASP A 379 -3.01 30.98 -14.02
N ALA A 380 -4.27 31.00 -14.45
CA ALA A 380 -4.74 31.81 -15.60
C ALA A 380 -4.54 33.34 -15.42
N THR A 381 -4.13 33.79 -14.23
CA THR A 381 -3.79 35.18 -13.89
C THR A 381 -2.29 35.46 -13.92
N GLY A 382 -1.44 34.51 -14.35
CA GLY A 382 0.02 34.70 -14.47
C GLY A 382 0.77 34.76 -13.13
N GLY A 383 0.12 34.39 -12.03
CA GLY A 383 0.58 34.60 -10.65
C GLY A 383 1.71 33.69 -10.14
N GLY A 384 2.80 33.51 -10.90
CA GLY A 384 4.08 32.97 -10.41
C GLY A 384 4.05 31.60 -9.73
N GLY A 385 3.10 30.73 -10.12
CA GLY A 385 2.91 29.40 -9.53
C GLY A 385 3.95 28.35 -9.97
N ASP A 386 4.57 28.58 -11.12
CA ASP A 386 5.33 27.59 -11.90
C ASP A 386 6.62 27.10 -11.20
N ARG A 387 7.03 27.77 -10.12
CA ARG A 387 8.17 27.45 -9.25
C ARG A 387 7.79 26.74 -7.94
N LEU A 388 6.52 26.47 -7.68
CA LEU A 388 6.06 25.83 -6.45
C LEU A 388 5.90 24.33 -6.65
N VAL A 389 6.72 23.53 -5.96
CA VAL A 389 6.60 22.07 -5.94
C VAL A 389 5.94 21.60 -4.65
N ALA A 390 5.01 20.64 -4.74
CA ALA A 390 4.56 19.86 -3.60
C ALA A 390 5.33 18.54 -3.54
N THR A 391 5.68 18.10 -2.33
CA THR A 391 6.39 16.84 -2.08
C THR A 391 5.75 16.09 -0.91
N CYS A 392 5.74 14.76 -0.94
CA CYS A 392 5.27 13.92 0.18
C CYS A 392 6.30 12.88 0.62
N GLY A 393 6.37 12.65 1.93
CA GLY A 393 7.24 11.66 2.54
C GLY A 393 7.00 11.57 4.05
N GLY A 394 7.03 10.35 4.58
CA GLY A 394 6.67 10.09 5.97
C GLY A 394 5.30 10.69 6.34
N ASP A 395 5.21 11.28 7.54
CA ASP A 395 3.98 11.85 8.09
C ASP A 395 3.71 13.31 7.63
N SER A 396 4.40 13.79 6.59
CA SER A 396 4.31 15.18 6.12
C SER A 396 4.19 15.41 4.60
N LEU A 397 3.66 16.60 4.29
CA LEU A 397 3.55 17.19 2.97
C LEU A 397 4.21 18.57 3.01
N CYS A 398 5.13 18.84 2.09
CA CYS A 398 5.79 20.14 1.99
C CYS A 398 5.41 20.81 0.67
N VAL A 399 5.24 22.14 0.68
CA VAL A 399 5.21 22.98 -0.51
C VAL A 399 6.43 23.88 -0.47
N ILE A 400 7.24 23.87 -1.53
CA ILE A 400 8.58 24.43 -1.59
C ILE A 400 8.65 25.40 -2.78
N ASP A 401 9.29 26.55 -2.59
CA ASP A 401 9.69 27.44 -3.68
C ASP A 401 11.06 27.00 -4.23
N CYS A 402 11.09 26.54 -5.47
CA CYS A 402 12.28 25.96 -6.09
C CYS A 402 13.42 26.97 -6.31
N GLU A 403 13.14 28.27 -6.41
CA GLU A 403 14.18 29.30 -6.57
C GLU A 403 14.87 29.57 -5.22
N THR A 404 14.09 29.74 -4.16
CA THR A 404 14.61 30.14 -2.84
C THR A 404 14.98 28.96 -1.93
N GLY A 405 14.52 27.74 -2.25
CA GLY A 405 14.66 26.55 -1.40
C GLY A 405 13.77 26.58 -0.16
N MET A 406 12.93 27.60 0.02
CA MET A 406 12.13 27.78 1.22
C MET A 406 10.90 26.87 1.25
N VAL A 407 10.67 26.21 2.38
CA VAL A 407 9.45 25.42 2.66
C VAL A 407 8.31 26.38 3.00
N MET A 408 7.56 26.79 1.97
CA MET A 408 6.45 27.74 2.05
C MET A 408 5.27 27.24 2.89
N LYS A 409 5.04 25.92 2.93
CA LYS A 409 4.04 25.24 3.77
C LYS A 409 4.56 23.86 4.18
N LYS A 410 4.27 23.41 5.42
CA LYS A 410 4.46 22.02 5.87
C LYS A 410 3.20 21.55 6.61
N TYR A 411 2.49 20.60 6.03
CA TYR A 411 1.34 19.93 6.66
C TYR A 411 1.84 18.61 7.26
N LYS A 412 1.40 18.28 8.48
CA LYS A 412 1.84 17.08 9.19
C LYS A 412 0.65 16.35 9.81
N VAL A 413 0.52 15.05 9.56
CA VAL A 413 -0.58 14.23 10.08
C VAL A 413 -0.01 13.01 10.79
N HIS A 414 -0.02 13.06 12.12
CA HIS A 414 0.62 12.05 12.96
C HIS A 414 0.00 10.65 12.73
N GLY A 415 0.84 9.69 12.34
CA GLY A 415 0.43 8.32 12.04
C GLY A 415 -0.27 8.12 10.68
N GLU A 416 -0.21 9.11 9.78
CA GLU A 416 -0.35 8.91 8.33
C GLU A 416 1.05 8.68 7.73
N GLU A 417 1.13 8.00 6.60
CA GLU A 417 2.33 8.07 5.74
C GLU A 417 1.87 8.36 4.31
N PHE A 418 2.35 9.45 3.71
CA PHE A 418 1.91 9.90 2.40
C PHE A 418 2.74 9.29 1.27
N PHE A 419 2.07 8.58 0.36
CA PHE A 419 2.69 7.88 -0.77
C PHE A 419 2.42 8.56 -2.11
N SER A 420 1.34 9.34 -2.25
CA SER A 420 1.05 10.03 -3.50
C SER A 420 0.32 11.35 -3.31
N LEU A 421 0.55 12.27 -4.25
CA LEU A 421 -0.05 13.60 -4.31
C LEU A 421 -0.37 14.00 -5.75
N ALA A 422 -1.34 14.91 -5.90
CA ALA A 422 -1.65 15.57 -7.17
C ALA A 422 -2.19 16.98 -6.95
N TRP A 423 -1.77 17.92 -7.81
CA TRP A 423 -2.36 19.26 -7.91
C TRP A 423 -3.59 19.27 -8.82
N SER A 424 -4.48 20.22 -8.58
CA SER A 424 -5.58 20.55 -9.47
C SER A 424 -6.01 22.00 -9.31
N VAL A 425 -6.91 22.44 -10.19
CA VAL A 425 -7.63 23.71 -10.09
C VAL A 425 -9.14 23.41 -10.12
N VAL A 426 -9.84 23.79 -9.05
CA VAL A 426 -11.30 23.69 -8.93
C VAL A 426 -11.93 25.08 -8.87
N LEU A 427 -13.24 25.17 -9.12
CA LEU A 427 -13.97 26.43 -8.94
C LEU A 427 -14.31 26.63 -7.46
N MET A 428 -14.00 27.82 -6.94
CA MET A 428 -14.36 28.25 -5.60
C MET A 428 -15.36 29.40 -5.62
N SER A 429 -16.49 29.24 -4.92
CA SER A 429 -17.45 30.32 -4.69
C SER A 429 -17.01 31.20 -3.51
N ARG A 430 -17.18 32.53 -3.62
CA ARG A 430 -16.82 33.49 -2.57
C ARG A 430 -18.01 34.05 -1.79
N GLY A 431 -19.23 33.61 -2.10
CA GLY A 431 -20.46 34.12 -1.52
C GLY A 431 -20.92 35.45 -2.13
N GLY A 432 -22.20 35.79 -1.94
CA GLY A 432 -22.83 36.94 -2.60
C GLY A 432 -22.94 36.77 -4.12
N LYS A 433 -23.11 37.88 -4.85
CA LYS A 433 -23.17 37.90 -6.33
C LYS A 433 -21.79 37.79 -7.03
N ALA A 434 -20.74 37.39 -6.30
CA ALA A 434 -19.40 37.28 -6.86
C ALA A 434 -19.27 36.06 -7.80
N SER A 435 -18.54 36.22 -8.90
CA SER A 435 -18.19 35.11 -9.79
C SER A 435 -17.31 34.09 -9.07
N ALA A 436 -17.52 32.80 -9.36
CA ALA A 436 -16.63 31.75 -8.89
C ALA A 436 -15.22 31.96 -9.49
N GLN A 437 -14.18 31.73 -8.68
CA GLN A 437 -12.79 31.91 -9.08
C GLN A 437 -12.06 30.56 -9.13
N HIS A 438 -11.03 30.47 -9.97
CA HIS A 438 -10.15 29.31 -10.02
C HIS A 438 -9.32 29.21 -8.73
N CYS A 439 -9.32 28.05 -8.11
CA CYS A 439 -8.68 27.76 -6.83
C CYS A 439 -7.74 26.57 -6.98
N SER A 440 -6.43 26.80 -6.83
CA SER A 440 -5.43 25.74 -6.80
C SER A 440 -5.53 24.94 -5.50
N ILE A 441 -5.68 23.63 -5.64
CA ILE A 441 -5.80 22.66 -4.55
C ILE A 441 -4.77 21.53 -4.71
N LEU A 442 -4.41 20.93 -3.58
CA LEU A 442 -3.52 19.78 -3.48
C LEU A 442 -4.32 18.62 -2.85
N ALA A 443 -4.41 17.50 -3.54
CA ALA A 443 -4.86 16.24 -2.97
C ALA A 443 -3.64 15.38 -2.59
N ALA A 444 -3.69 14.76 -1.41
CA ALA A 444 -2.65 13.86 -0.94
C ALA A 444 -3.26 12.61 -0.28
N GLY A 445 -2.56 11.48 -0.37
CA GLY A 445 -3.02 10.21 0.17
C GLY A 445 -1.90 9.21 0.41
N GLY A 446 -2.23 8.11 1.07
CA GLY A 446 -1.28 7.08 1.45
C GLY A 446 -1.86 6.05 2.42
N LYS A 447 -1.10 5.74 3.47
CA LYS A 447 -1.27 4.57 4.36
C LYS A 447 -2.70 4.31 4.86
N ARG A 448 -3.45 5.34 5.28
CA ARG A 448 -4.80 5.16 5.86
C ARG A 448 -5.92 4.90 4.85
N GLY A 449 -5.66 5.04 3.54
CA GLY A 449 -6.71 4.96 2.51
C GLY A 449 -7.58 6.23 2.41
N LEU A 450 -7.16 7.30 3.07
CA LEU A 450 -7.79 8.62 3.03
C LEU A 450 -7.18 9.47 1.92
N VAL A 451 -8.02 10.29 1.27
CA VAL A 451 -7.58 11.46 0.52
C VAL A 451 -7.80 12.68 1.40
N LYS A 452 -6.79 13.54 1.51
CA LYS A 452 -6.86 14.84 2.17
C LYS A 452 -6.78 15.93 1.09
N LEU A 453 -7.72 16.88 1.15
CA LEU A 453 -7.85 18.00 0.24
C LEU A 453 -7.39 19.28 0.95
N ILE A 454 -6.43 19.97 0.33
CA ILE A 454 -5.74 21.13 0.90
C ILE A 454 -5.83 22.29 -0.09
N HIS A 455 -6.10 23.50 0.41
CA HIS A 455 -5.95 24.73 -0.36
C HIS A 455 -4.69 25.48 0.13
N PRO A 456 -3.53 25.35 -0.55
CA PRO A 456 -2.25 25.69 0.08
C PRO A 456 -1.99 27.19 0.29
N ARG A 457 -2.63 28.06 -0.49
CA ARG A 457 -2.50 29.53 -0.35
C ARG A 457 -3.07 29.99 1.00
N ASN A 458 -4.29 29.56 1.30
CA ASN A 458 -4.96 29.88 2.56
C ASN A 458 -4.50 28.99 3.74
N ASN A 459 -3.61 28.01 3.50
CA ASN A 459 -3.08 27.08 4.50
C ASN A 459 -4.16 26.20 5.18
N VAL A 460 -5.24 25.86 4.47
CA VAL A 460 -6.37 25.08 5.03
C VAL A 460 -6.39 23.68 4.42
N ALA A 461 -6.28 22.64 5.26
CA ALA A 461 -6.72 21.29 4.94
C ALA A 461 -8.24 21.23 5.13
N TYR A 462 -8.98 21.40 4.04
CA TYR A 462 -10.42 21.73 4.10
C TYR A 462 -11.34 20.51 4.05
N GLY A 463 -10.81 19.37 3.60
CA GLY A 463 -11.60 18.15 3.47
C GLY A 463 -10.76 16.89 3.60
N GLU A 464 -11.39 15.83 4.06
CA GLU A 464 -10.89 14.47 3.90
C GLU A 464 -12.04 13.51 3.60
N PHE A 465 -11.74 12.47 2.84
CA PHE A 465 -12.68 11.39 2.55
C PHE A 465 -11.94 10.06 2.41
N ARG A 466 -12.65 8.95 2.66
CA ARG A 466 -12.07 7.61 2.54
C ARG A 466 -12.24 7.08 1.12
N ALA A 467 -11.13 6.89 0.41
CA ALA A 467 -11.12 6.33 -0.93
C ALA A 467 -10.92 4.80 -0.95
N SER A 468 -10.24 4.23 0.06
CA SER A 468 -10.09 2.78 0.21
C SER A 468 -10.04 2.35 1.69
N ARG A 469 -10.21 1.05 1.93
CA ARG A 469 -9.88 0.38 3.20
C ARG A 469 -8.39 -0.01 3.32
N LYS A 470 -7.65 0.10 2.21
CA LYS A 470 -6.19 -0.10 2.12
C LYS A 470 -5.49 1.23 1.83
N ALA A 471 -4.16 1.23 1.87
CA ALA A 471 -3.37 2.40 1.49
C ALA A 471 -3.63 2.81 0.04
N LEU A 472 -3.50 4.11 -0.25
CA LEU A 472 -3.51 4.65 -1.62
C LEU A 472 -2.09 4.62 -2.18
N SER A 473 -1.92 4.08 -3.39
CA SER A 473 -0.63 3.99 -4.09
C SER A 473 -0.42 5.17 -5.05
N VAL A 474 -1.49 5.64 -5.71
CA VAL A 474 -1.41 6.70 -6.73
C VAL A 474 -2.62 7.63 -6.72
N LEU A 475 -2.37 8.93 -6.75
CA LEU A 475 -3.39 9.98 -6.94
C LEU A 475 -3.12 10.75 -8.24
N ARG A 476 -4.12 10.88 -9.11
CA ARG A 476 -4.07 11.73 -10.32
C ARG A 476 -5.41 12.37 -10.63
N PHE A 477 -5.43 13.68 -10.85
CA PHE A 477 -6.60 14.40 -11.34
C PHE A 477 -6.73 14.26 -12.86
N ASN A 478 -7.95 14.37 -13.38
CA ASN A 478 -8.20 14.46 -14.81
C ASN A 478 -7.75 15.83 -15.34
N PRO A 479 -6.90 15.91 -16.38
CA PRO A 479 -6.36 17.18 -16.87
C PRO A 479 -7.43 18.14 -17.42
N ASN A 480 -8.55 17.61 -17.93
CA ASN A 480 -9.63 18.42 -18.50
C ASN A 480 -10.78 18.69 -17.51
N LYS A 481 -10.76 18.07 -16.33
CA LYS A 481 -11.80 18.19 -15.29
C LYS A 481 -11.15 18.17 -13.91
N GLY A 482 -10.74 19.34 -13.42
CA GLY A 482 -10.01 19.46 -12.17
C GLY A 482 -10.74 18.96 -10.90
N ASN A 483 -12.06 18.82 -10.96
CA ASN A 483 -12.87 18.20 -9.90
C ASN A 483 -12.91 16.67 -9.95
N PHE A 484 -12.39 16.02 -11.00
CA PHE A 484 -12.37 14.56 -11.13
C PHE A 484 -11.02 13.99 -10.69
N LEU A 485 -11.00 13.30 -9.55
CA LEU A 485 -9.82 12.67 -8.97
C LEU A 485 -9.88 11.15 -9.15
N PHE A 486 -8.78 10.55 -9.60
CA PHE A 486 -8.58 9.11 -9.63
C PHE A 486 -7.63 8.69 -8.50
N THR A 487 -8.02 7.65 -7.75
CA THR A 487 -7.24 7.06 -6.66
C THR A 487 -6.99 5.58 -6.95
N GLY A 488 -5.73 5.18 -7.07
CA GLY A 488 -5.30 3.78 -7.04
C GLY A 488 -4.96 3.35 -5.61
N SER A 489 -5.25 2.09 -5.26
CA SER A 489 -5.06 1.56 -3.90
C SER A 489 -4.64 0.09 -3.85
N TYR A 490 -3.98 -0.28 -2.74
CA TYR A 490 -3.49 -1.63 -2.40
C TYR A 490 -4.61 -2.64 -2.03
N ASP A 491 -5.82 -2.41 -2.52
CA ASP A 491 -6.92 -3.39 -2.67
C ASP A 491 -7.16 -3.75 -4.15
N ASN A 492 -6.19 -3.43 -5.01
CA ASN A 492 -6.15 -3.65 -6.47
C ASN A 492 -7.32 -2.97 -7.19
N LYS A 493 -7.53 -1.70 -6.87
CA LYS A 493 -8.62 -0.88 -7.43
C LYS A 493 -8.15 0.49 -7.86
N ILE A 494 -8.84 1.02 -8.88
CA ILE A 494 -8.82 2.45 -9.21
C ILE A 494 -10.25 2.97 -9.11
N THR A 495 -10.44 4.03 -8.34
CA THR A 495 -11.75 4.67 -8.14
C THR A 495 -11.71 6.12 -8.62
N MET A 496 -12.72 6.53 -9.39
CA MET A 496 -12.92 7.92 -9.84
C MET A 496 -13.94 8.61 -8.94
N TRP A 497 -13.59 9.82 -8.50
CA TRP A 497 -14.37 10.66 -7.61
C TRP A 497 -14.62 12.02 -8.25
N ASP A 498 -15.84 12.52 -8.18
CA ASP A 498 -16.08 13.97 -8.24
C ASP A 498 -15.85 14.52 -6.83
N ILE A 499 -14.89 15.42 -6.64
CA ILE A 499 -14.69 16.12 -5.36
C ILE A 499 -15.48 17.43 -5.26
N GLY A 500 -16.15 17.83 -6.35
CA GLY A 500 -16.92 19.06 -6.47
C GLY A 500 -16.07 20.33 -6.61
N GLY A 501 -16.76 21.47 -6.54
CA GLY A 501 -16.14 22.76 -6.23
C GLY A 501 -16.09 22.99 -4.71
N VAL A 502 -15.53 24.13 -4.31
CA VAL A 502 -15.42 24.55 -2.90
C VAL A 502 -16.26 25.80 -2.69
N ASP A 503 -17.01 25.92 -1.60
CA ASP A 503 -17.71 27.16 -1.26
C ASP A 503 -16.92 28.08 -0.31
N SER A 504 -17.47 29.25 0.01
CA SER A 504 -16.83 30.23 0.89
C SER A 504 -16.75 29.80 2.36
N GLN A 505 -17.42 28.71 2.73
CA GLN A 505 -17.36 28.07 4.05
C GLN A 505 -16.52 26.78 4.02
N TYR A 506 -15.86 26.48 2.89
CA TYR A 506 -15.13 25.24 2.62
C TYR A 506 -15.98 23.95 2.61
N ASN A 507 -17.30 24.06 2.44
CA ASN A 507 -18.10 22.88 2.17
C ASN A 507 -17.71 22.29 0.81
N PHE A 508 -17.63 20.97 0.76
CA PHE A 508 -17.35 20.16 -0.44
C PHE A 508 -18.21 18.90 -0.37
N LYS A 509 -18.51 18.29 -1.53
CA LYS A 509 -19.27 17.05 -1.60
C LYS A 509 -18.59 16.09 -2.55
N VAL A 510 -18.09 14.98 -2.02
CA VAL A 510 -17.45 13.93 -2.81
C VAL A 510 -18.49 12.90 -3.26
N VAL A 511 -18.43 12.50 -4.53
CA VAL A 511 -19.29 11.46 -5.12
C VAL A 511 -18.42 10.45 -5.85
N GLN A 512 -18.58 9.17 -5.53
CA GLN A 512 -17.92 8.10 -6.27
C GLN A 512 -18.61 7.92 -7.63
N LEU A 513 -17.86 8.03 -8.73
CA LEU A 513 -18.39 7.97 -10.10
C LEU A 513 -18.18 6.60 -10.77
N LEU A 514 -17.02 5.98 -10.55
CA LEU A 514 -16.62 4.73 -11.19
C LEU A 514 -15.64 3.96 -10.29
N MET A 515 -15.71 2.64 -10.31
CA MET A 515 -14.72 1.75 -9.71
C MET A 515 -14.24 0.75 -10.78
N LEU A 516 -12.92 0.59 -10.87
CA LEU A 516 -12.23 -0.37 -11.73
C LEU A 516 -11.51 -1.37 -10.82
N GLU A 517 -11.68 -2.66 -11.09
CA GLU A 517 -10.94 -3.73 -10.43
C GLU A 517 -9.75 -4.14 -11.31
N MET A 518 -8.59 -4.32 -10.68
CA MET A 518 -7.32 -4.72 -11.29
C MET A 518 -6.84 -6.04 -10.70
N SER A 519 -5.91 -6.71 -11.37
CA SER A 519 -5.31 -7.95 -10.89
C SER A 519 -4.19 -7.71 -9.86
N ALA A 520 -3.36 -6.67 -10.02
CA ALA A 520 -2.35 -6.23 -9.04
C ALA A 520 -2.45 -4.73 -8.66
N THR A 521 -1.50 -4.22 -7.87
CA THR A 521 -1.53 -2.83 -7.37
C THR A 521 -1.28 -1.83 -8.49
N PRO A 522 -2.11 -0.77 -8.65
CA PRO A 522 -1.81 0.33 -9.57
C PRO A 522 -0.66 1.19 -9.06
N LEU A 523 0.36 1.38 -9.89
CA LEU A 523 1.56 2.18 -9.59
C LEU A 523 1.49 3.57 -10.26
N HIS A 524 1.08 3.64 -11.52
CA HIS A 524 0.90 4.92 -12.24
C HIS A 524 -0.43 4.98 -12.98
N ILE A 525 -0.98 6.19 -13.08
CA ILE A 525 -2.20 6.50 -13.83
C ILE A 525 -1.86 7.62 -14.83
N CYS A 526 -2.19 7.41 -16.11
CA CYS A 526 -1.97 8.35 -17.20
C CYS A 526 -3.21 8.50 -18.07
N PHE A 527 -3.46 9.72 -18.53
CA PHE A 527 -4.54 10.05 -19.46
C PHE A 527 -3.94 10.34 -20.84
N PRO A 528 -4.40 9.70 -21.92
CA PRO A 528 -3.98 10.08 -23.26
C PRO A 528 -4.38 11.53 -23.58
N PRO A 529 -3.47 12.44 -23.96
CA PRO A 529 -3.80 13.86 -24.15
C PRO A 529 -4.90 14.11 -25.18
N THR A 530 -5.00 13.25 -26.19
CA THR A 530 -6.03 13.28 -27.24
C THR A 530 -7.41 12.78 -26.81
N SER A 531 -7.51 12.06 -25.68
CA SER A 531 -8.75 11.41 -25.24
C SER A 531 -8.83 11.20 -23.70
N PRO A 532 -8.55 12.23 -22.88
CA PRO A 532 -8.36 12.07 -21.43
C PRO A 532 -9.66 11.80 -20.66
N SER A 533 -10.81 11.89 -21.31
CA SER A 533 -12.13 11.60 -20.73
C SER A 533 -12.74 10.28 -21.20
N SER A 534 -12.00 9.46 -21.97
CA SER A 534 -12.51 8.17 -22.45
C SER A 534 -11.57 6.98 -22.23
N HIS A 535 -10.25 7.17 -22.19
CA HIS A 535 -9.32 6.08 -21.87
C HIS A 535 -8.41 6.44 -20.70
N LEU A 536 -8.02 5.41 -19.95
CA LEU A 536 -7.09 5.49 -18.83
C LEU A 536 -6.01 4.43 -19.02
N LEU A 537 -4.75 4.85 -19.07
CA LEU A 537 -3.61 3.94 -18.98
C LEU A 537 -3.19 3.80 -17.53
N THR A 538 -3.06 2.57 -17.07
CA THR A 538 -2.80 2.23 -15.67
C THR A 538 -1.68 1.21 -15.61
N ALA A 539 -0.51 1.61 -15.13
CA ALA A 539 0.62 0.72 -14.90
C ALA A 539 0.47 0.06 -13.53
N SER A 540 0.79 -1.22 -13.44
CA SER A 540 0.67 -2.03 -12.23
C SER A 540 1.81 -3.04 -12.09
N GLU A 541 1.88 -3.71 -10.94
CA GLU A 541 2.87 -4.76 -10.66
C GLU A 541 2.80 -5.94 -11.65
N ASP A 542 1.67 -6.10 -12.36
CA ASP A 542 1.36 -7.19 -13.30
C ASP A 542 1.24 -6.77 -14.78
N GLY A 543 1.60 -5.52 -15.13
CA GLY A 543 1.62 -5.08 -16.53
C GLY A 543 1.15 -3.64 -16.76
N LEU A 544 0.90 -3.31 -18.03
CA LEU A 544 0.25 -2.06 -18.44
C LEU A 544 -1.17 -2.34 -18.97
N HIS A 545 -2.14 -1.62 -18.42
CA HIS A 545 -3.56 -1.85 -18.66
C HIS A 545 -4.27 -0.62 -19.23
N CYS A 546 -5.28 -0.83 -20.07
CA CYS A 546 -6.17 0.23 -20.56
C CYS A 546 -7.63 -0.02 -20.15
N TYR A 547 -8.32 1.05 -19.77
CA TYR A 547 -9.73 1.03 -19.33
C TYR A 547 -10.54 2.18 -19.95
N ASP A 548 -11.79 1.90 -20.30
CA ASP A 548 -12.78 2.91 -20.76
C ASP A 548 -13.43 3.65 -19.57
N THR A 549 -13.23 4.96 -19.53
CA THR A 549 -13.73 5.88 -18.48
C THR A 549 -14.95 6.72 -18.90
N GLN A 550 -15.50 6.57 -20.11
CA GLN A 550 -16.68 7.31 -20.56
C GLN A 550 -17.92 6.96 -19.73
N LEU A 551 -18.35 7.84 -18.82
CA LEU A 551 -19.56 7.64 -18.03
C LEU A 551 -20.80 7.49 -18.92
N SER A 552 -21.32 6.26 -19.03
CA SER A 552 -22.50 5.90 -19.82
C SER A 552 -23.71 5.68 -18.92
N THR A 553 -24.91 5.90 -19.45
CA THR A 553 -26.18 5.90 -18.70
C THR A 553 -26.66 4.52 -18.22
N ASN A 554 -25.96 3.43 -18.57
CA ASN A 554 -26.32 2.08 -18.16
C ASN A 554 -25.53 1.66 -16.92
N ASN A 555 -26.24 1.35 -15.83
CA ASN A 555 -25.69 1.07 -14.50
C ASN A 555 -24.99 -0.30 -14.38
N THR A 556 -23.86 -0.50 -15.09
CA THR A 556 -22.91 -1.58 -14.80
C THR A 556 -21.70 -1.03 -14.02
N THR A 557 -21.74 -1.18 -12.70
CA THR A 557 -20.71 -0.69 -11.76
C THR A 557 -19.36 -1.43 -11.85
N LYS A 558 -19.26 -2.47 -12.68
CA LYS A 558 -18.00 -3.12 -13.05
C LYS A 558 -17.77 -2.98 -14.56
N ARG A 559 -16.65 -2.39 -14.94
CA ARG A 559 -16.16 -2.31 -16.33
C ARG A 559 -14.99 -3.26 -16.54
N SER A 560 -14.94 -3.90 -17.70
CA SER A 560 -13.82 -4.80 -18.06
C SER A 560 -12.64 -4.03 -18.64
N LYS A 561 -11.42 -4.40 -18.24
CA LYS A 561 -10.14 -4.18 -18.94
C LYS A 561 -10.32 -4.19 -20.47
N GLU A 562 -10.03 -3.08 -21.13
CA GLU A 562 -10.21 -2.88 -22.58
C GLU A 562 -9.16 -3.72 -23.34
N MET A 563 -7.90 -3.50 -23.00
CA MET A 563 -6.73 -4.23 -23.51
C MET A 563 -5.61 -4.26 -22.47
N GLU A 564 -4.70 -5.20 -22.66
CA GLU A 564 -3.39 -5.28 -21.99
C GLU A 564 -2.31 -4.85 -22.99
N ILE A 565 -1.32 -4.08 -22.56
CA ILE A 565 -0.22 -3.62 -23.40
C ILE A 565 1.04 -4.36 -22.96
N THR A 566 1.52 -5.27 -23.82
CA THR A 566 2.67 -6.13 -23.56
C THR A 566 3.92 -5.61 -24.27
N PHE A 567 5.09 -5.84 -23.66
CA PHE A 567 6.36 -5.30 -24.13
C PHE A 567 7.25 -6.37 -24.78
N PRO A 568 8.15 -6.02 -25.73
CA PRO A 568 9.05 -6.99 -26.36
C PRO A 568 9.93 -7.76 -25.37
N ILE A 569 10.28 -7.15 -24.24
CA ILE A 569 11.10 -7.74 -23.17
C ILE A 569 10.47 -8.98 -22.53
N TYR A 570 9.13 -9.11 -22.52
CA TYR A 570 8.43 -10.27 -21.93
C TYR A 570 8.82 -11.60 -22.62
N LYS A 571 9.35 -11.55 -23.86
CA LYS A 571 9.87 -12.71 -24.58
C LYS A 571 11.22 -13.22 -24.06
N LYS A 572 11.85 -12.52 -23.12
CA LYS A 572 13.13 -12.86 -22.48
C LYS A 572 12.98 -13.23 -20.99
N GLU A 573 11.75 -13.41 -20.52
CA GLU A 573 11.48 -13.84 -19.14
C GLU A 573 12.04 -15.24 -18.88
N ASP A 574 12.55 -15.43 -17.65
CA ASP A 574 13.06 -16.71 -17.18
C ASP A 574 12.48 -17.03 -15.78
N LYS A 575 13.25 -17.67 -14.90
CA LYS A 575 12.78 -18.01 -13.54
C LYS A 575 13.21 -17.01 -12.48
N ASP A 576 14.14 -16.14 -12.82
CA ASP A 576 14.82 -15.22 -11.93
C ASP A 576 14.49 -13.75 -12.29
N HIS A 577 13.99 -13.49 -13.51
CA HIS A 577 13.56 -12.18 -13.99
C HIS A 577 12.09 -12.16 -14.47
N ASP A 578 11.26 -11.35 -13.82
CA ASP A 578 9.92 -10.96 -14.26
C ASP A 578 9.92 -9.46 -14.61
N TYR A 579 9.49 -9.13 -15.83
CA TYR A 579 9.46 -7.76 -16.34
C TYR A 579 8.04 -7.14 -16.35
N HIS A 580 7.01 -7.85 -15.84
CA HIS A 580 5.62 -7.38 -15.89
C HIS A 580 5.40 -6.09 -15.09
N THR A 581 6.07 -5.90 -13.95
CA THR A 581 5.94 -4.67 -13.15
C THR A 581 6.36 -3.43 -13.95
N VAL A 582 5.40 -2.56 -14.24
CA VAL A 582 5.63 -1.26 -14.91
C VAL A 582 5.65 -0.16 -13.86
N ASP A 583 6.85 0.22 -13.41
CA ASP A 583 7.07 1.14 -12.30
C ASP A 583 7.40 2.58 -12.74
N GLY A 584 7.38 2.86 -14.05
CA GLY A 584 7.37 4.21 -14.60
C GLY A 584 6.49 4.30 -15.86
N LEU A 585 5.62 5.32 -15.93
CA LEU A 585 4.76 5.59 -17.09
C LEU A 585 4.48 7.10 -17.19
N SER A 586 4.70 7.72 -18.36
CA SER A 586 4.24 9.08 -18.65
C SER A 586 4.16 9.36 -20.15
N PHE A 587 3.27 10.27 -20.58
CA PHE A 587 3.19 10.74 -21.97
C PHE A 587 4.26 11.81 -22.24
N LEU A 588 5.02 11.66 -23.32
CA LEU A 588 5.95 12.68 -23.84
C LEU A 588 5.24 13.63 -24.81
N THR A 589 4.32 13.12 -25.62
CA THR A 589 3.50 13.91 -26.56
C THR A 589 2.07 13.36 -26.62
N ASP A 590 1.22 13.90 -27.49
CA ASP A 590 -0.12 13.39 -27.78
C ASP A 590 -0.18 11.90 -28.20
N ASP A 591 0.95 11.35 -28.66
CA ASP A 591 1.08 9.96 -29.13
C ASP A 591 2.22 9.18 -28.45
N ILE A 592 3.35 9.82 -28.12
CA ILE A 592 4.53 9.11 -27.63
C ILE A 592 4.41 8.91 -26.13
N VAL A 593 4.48 7.66 -25.68
CA VAL A 593 4.51 7.26 -24.27
C VAL A 593 5.90 6.76 -23.91
N ALA A 594 6.39 7.15 -22.74
CA ALA A 594 7.55 6.57 -22.09
C ALA A 594 7.07 5.60 -21.00
N SER A 595 7.55 4.36 -21.03
CA SER A 595 7.30 3.36 -19.98
C SER A 595 8.58 2.61 -19.61
N LYS A 596 8.70 2.29 -18.33
CA LYS A 596 9.85 1.58 -17.76
C LYS A 596 9.34 0.35 -17.02
N ASN A 597 10.03 -0.77 -17.22
CA ASN A 597 9.76 -2.05 -16.60
C ASN A 597 10.81 -2.32 -15.52
N TYR A 598 10.40 -2.94 -14.42
CA TYR A 598 11.31 -3.45 -13.40
C TYR A 598 12.33 -4.41 -14.02
N LEU A 599 13.57 -4.43 -13.49
CA LEU A 599 14.74 -5.16 -14.01
C LEU A 599 15.18 -4.82 -15.46
N HIS A 600 14.43 -4.00 -16.21
CA HIS A 600 14.78 -3.64 -17.58
C HIS A 600 15.63 -2.37 -17.62
N GLY A 601 16.92 -2.49 -17.93
CA GLY A 601 17.85 -1.35 -18.08
C GLY A 601 17.62 -0.45 -19.31
N CYS A 602 16.40 -0.39 -19.84
CA CYS A 602 15.99 0.53 -20.89
C CYS A 602 14.58 1.07 -20.63
N ILE A 603 14.33 2.30 -21.10
CA ILE A 603 12.98 2.90 -21.11
C ILE A 603 12.41 2.75 -22.52
N TYR A 604 11.22 2.16 -22.62
CA TYR A 604 10.50 2.02 -23.89
C TYR A 604 9.82 3.33 -24.28
N LEU A 605 10.11 3.84 -25.48
CA LEU A 605 9.30 4.83 -26.16
C LEU A 605 8.40 4.14 -27.18
N TRP A 606 7.10 4.36 -27.12
CA TRP A 606 6.14 3.70 -27.99
C TRP A 606 4.96 4.61 -28.39
N SER A 607 4.31 4.28 -29.50
CA SER A 607 3.19 5.06 -30.08
C SER A 607 1.84 4.56 -29.56
N TRP A 608 1.12 5.41 -28.84
CA TRP A 608 -0.20 5.11 -28.29
C TRP A 608 -1.23 4.83 -29.39
N SER A 609 -1.33 5.70 -30.40
CA SER A 609 -2.30 5.55 -31.49
C SER A 609 -2.08 4.26 -32.28
N LYS A 610 -0.84 3.98 -32.71
CA LYS A 610 -0.50 2.76 -33.45
C LYS A 610 -0.75 1.50 -32.61
N THR A 611 -0.44 1.55 -31.31
CA THR A 611 -0.76 0.45 -30.38
C THR A 611 -2.26 0.23 -30.29
N LYS A 612 -3.04 1.28 -30.03
CA LYS A 612 -4.51 1.22 -29.92
C LYS A 612 -5.22 0.76 -31.21
N THR A 613 -4.64 1.01 -32.39
CA THR A 613 -5.22 0.54 -33.67
C THR A 613 -5.04 -0.96 -33.93
N GLN A 614 -4.20 -1.67 -33.17
CA GLN A 614 -4.11 -3.12 -33.28
C GLN A 614 -5.38 -3.80 -32.74
N ARG A 615 -5.69 -4.98 -33.27
CA ARG A 615 -6.78 -5.82 -32.75
C ARG A 615 -6.27 -6.60 -31.54
N PRO A 616 -6.87 -6.47 -30.34
CA PRO A 616 -6.49 -7.28 -29.18
C PRO A 616 -6.68 -8.77 -29.43
N ASP A 617 -5.85 -9.61 -28.80
CA ASP A 617 -6.05 -11.06 -28.87
C ASP A 617 -7.42 -11.48 -28.31
N LYS A 618 -8.02 -12.50 -28.94
CA LYS A 618 -9.37 -12.98 -28.61
C LYS A 618 -9.48 -13.69 -27.24
N LYS A 619 -8.37 -14.12 -26.64
CA LYS A 619 -8.33 -14.81 -25.34
C LYS A 619 -7.75 -13.92 -24.24
N SER A 620 -6.60 -13.27 -24.45
CA SER A 620 -5.94 -12.45 -23.42
C SER A 620 -6.32 -10.97 -23.44
N ARG A 621 -6.88 -10.46 -24.54
CA ARG A 621 -6.97 -9.02 -24.85
C ARG A 621 -5.62 -8.29 -24.88
N ALA A 622 -4.51 -9.03 -25.05
CA ALA A 622 -3.19 -8.43 -25.19
C ALA A 622 -2.97 -7.78 -26.56
N VAL A 623 -2.18 -6.70 -26.54
CA VAL A 623 -1.70 -5.92 -27.67
C VAL A 623 -0.22 -5.62 -27.45
N CYS A 624 0.62 -5.83 -28.46
CA CYS A 624 2.05 -5.54 -28.35
C CYS A 624 2.30 -4.03 -28.51
N ALA A 625 3.06 -3.41 -27.59
CA ALA A 625 3.43 -2.00 -27.68
C ALA A 625 4.18 -1.70 -29.00
N VAL A 626 3.76 -0.67 -29.74
CA VAL A 626 4.46 -0.23 -30.96
C VAL A 626 5.67 0.62 -30.57
N VAL A 627 6.73 -0.06 -30.15
CA VAL A 627 8.00 0.54 -29.77
C VAL A 627 8.59 1.34 -30.94
N LEU A 628 8.97 2.58 -30.65
CA LEU A 628 9.63 3.52 -31.55
C LEU A 628 11.14 3.60 -31.26
N ALA A 629 11.52 3.47 -29.99
CA ALA A 629 12.91 3.42 -29.54
C ALA A 629 13.03 2.79 -28.14
N GLU A 630 14.22 2.31 -27.82
CA GLU A 630 14.67 2.01 -26.46
C GLU A 630 15.65 3.12 -26.04
N LEU A 631 15.53 3.65 -24.81
CA LEU A 631 16.52 4.57 -24.21
C LEU A 631 17.39 3.79 -23.23
N GLN A 632 18.71 3.92 -23.30
CA GLN A 632 19.61 3.27 -22.35
C GLN A 632 19.49 3.89 -20.96
N TRP A 633 19.09 3.08 -19.98
CA TRP A 633 19.09 3.42 -18.56
C TRP A 633 20.09 2.50 -17.83
N THR A 634 19.99 2.38 -16.50
CA THR A 634 20.82 1.46 -15.72
C THR A 634 20.05 0.18 -15.36
N ASN A 635 20.74 -0.95 -15.24
CA ASN A 635 20.16 -2.12 -14.58
C ASN A 635 20.13 -1.87 -13.07
N THR A 636 18.99 -2.09 -12.44
CA THR A 636 18.83 -2.04 -10.98
C THR A 636 17.82 -3.09 -10.50
N GLU A 637 18.03 -3.59 -9.29
CA GLU A 637 17.15 -4.51 -8.56
C GLU A 637 16.17 -3.76 -7.63
N ILE A 638 16.12 -2.42 -7.71
CA ILE A 638 15.19 -1.59 -6.93
C ILE A 638 13.96 -1.22 -7.77
N PRO A 639 12.75 -1.71 -7.42
CA PRO A 639 11.50 -1.30 -8.07
C PRO A 639 11.01 0.07 -7.56
N TYR A 640 10.00 0.63 -8.24
CA TYR A 640 9.27 1.85 -7.86
C TYR A 640 10.05 3.16 -8.02
N LEU A 641 11.02 3.19 -8.95
CA LEU A 641 11.75 4.42 -9.31
C LEU A 641 11.01 5.13 -10.47
N ALA A 642 10.16 6.10 -10.15
CA ALA A 642 9.26 6.73 -11.12
C ALA A 642 9.99 7.69 -12.09
N LEU A 643 9.67 7.56 -13.39
CA LEU A 643 10.09 8.51 -14.44
C LEU A 643 9.11 9.69 -14.57
N ASN A 644 9.58 10.78 -15.17
CA ASN A 644 8.75 11.93 -15.53
C ASN A 644 9.08 12.47 -16.93
N THR A 645 8.12 13.12 -17.57
CA THR A 645 8.23 13.74 -18.89
C THR A 645 7.92 15.24 -18.81
N CYS A 646 8.59 16.04 -19.65
CA CYS A 646 8.27 17.44 -19.87
C CYS A 646 7.88 17.63 -21.36
N PRO A 647 6.59 17.50 -21.71
CA PRO A 647 6.13 17.54 -23.10
C PRO A 647 6.47 18.85 -23.84
N GLY A 648 6.43 19.99 -23.16
CA GLY A 648 6.71 21.30 -23.77
C GLY A 648 8.13 21.44 -24.33
N GLN A 649 9.07 20.67 -23.78
CA GLN A 649 10.49 20.66 -24.14
C GLN A 649 10.95 19.30 -24.72
N ALA A 650 10.01 18.36 -24.96
CA ALA A 650 10.28 16.98 -25.38
C ALA A 650 11.36 16.25 -24.53
N TYR A 651 11.32 16.47 -23.21
CA TYR A 651 12.29 15.91 -22.26
C TYR A 651 11.74 14.72 -21.45
N ILE A 652 12.65 13.82 -21.06
CA ILE A 652 12.40 12.69 -20.16
C ILE A 652 13.48 12.68 -19.08
N VAL A 653 13.10 12.40 -17.83
CA VAL A 653 14.03 12.17 -16.72
C VAL A 653 13.63 10.92 -15.95
N CYS A 654 14.60 10.09 -15.59
CA CYS A 654 14.43 8.98 -14.64
C CYS A 654 15.61 8.96 -13.66
N GLY A 655 15.33 8.77 -12.36
CA GLY A 655 16.36 8.54 -11.36
C GLY A 655 16.92 7.12 -11.39
N ASP A 656 17.94 6.85 -10.57
CA ASP A 656 18.45 5.50 -10.31
C ASP A 656 18.74 5.21 -8.81
N ASP A 657 19.30 4.03 -8.56
CA ASP A 657 19.67 3.51 -7.23
C ASP A 657 20.96 4.12 -6.64
N LYS A 658 21.60 5.06 -7.35
CA LYS A 658 22.89 5.67 -6.98
C LYS A 658 22.81 7.20 -6.90
N GLY A 659 21.60 7.75 -6.89
CA GLY A 659 21.36 9.19 -6.74
C GLY A 659 21.48 9.99 -8.04
N ARG A 660 21.61 9.33 -9.20
CA ARG A 660 21.85 10.01 -10.49
C ARG A 660 20.56 10.18 -11.26
N LEU A 661 20.46 11.26 -12.04
CA LEU A 661 19.31 11.50 -12.91
C LEU A 661 19.69 11.36 -14.38
N TRP A 662 19.07 10.39 -15.05
CA TRP A 662 19.26 10.11 -16.47
C TRP A 662 18.29 10.97 -17.28
N THR A 663 18.80 11.89 -18.10
CA THR A 663 17.99 12.83 -18.88
C THR A 663 18.07 12.52 -20.39
N TYR A 664 16.97 12.76 -21.12
CA TYR A 664 16.87 12.49 -22.55
C TYR A 664 16.08 13.59 -23.27
N HIS A 665 16.68 14.22 -24.28
CA HIS A 665 16.05 15.22 -25.14
C HIS A 665 15.61 14.58 -26.47
N VAL A 666 14.31 14.42 -26.69
CA VAL A 666 13.75 13.49 -27.69
C VAL A 666 13.05 14.24 -28.83
N THR A 667 13.82 15.00 -29.62
CA THR A 667 13.28 15.86 -30.69
C THR A 667 13.08 15.17 -32.04
N ASN A 668 13.86 14.14 -32.38
CA ASN A 668 13.97 13.62 -33.75
C ASN A 668 13.98 12.07 -33.84
N LEU A 669 12.96 11.41 -33.29
CA LEU A 669 12.78 9.95 -33.38
C LEU A 669 12.75 9.41 -34.83
N GLN A 670 12.36 10.23 -35.81
CA GLN A 670 12.23 9.81 -37.20
C GLN A 670 13.57 9.55 -37.92
N LYS A 671 14.71 10.06 -37.43
CA LYS A 671 16.00 9.99 -38.18
C LYS A 671 17.00 8.94 -37.71
N ASN A 672 17.13 8.68 -36.40
CA ASN A 672 18.37 8.09 -35.86
C ASN A 672 18.24 6.73 -35.13
N SER A 673 17.04 6.13 -34.99
CA SER A 673 16.83 5.02 -34.04
C SER A 673 16.36 3.70 -34.68
N PHE A 674 15.47 3.73 -35.67
CA PHE A 674 14.76 2.54 -36.16
C PHE A 674 15.62 1.51 -36.95
N GLN A 675 16.87 1.84 -37.30
CA GLN A 675 17.70 1.02 -38.21
C GLN A 675 18.89 0.31 -37.54
N SER A 676 19.30 0.70 -36.32
CA SER A 676 20.54 0.18 -35.71
C SER A 676 20.33 -0.89 -34.63
N GLY A 677 19.11 -1.00 -34.08
CA GLY A 677 18.81 -1.92 -32.98
C GLY A 677 19.55 -1.62 -31.68
N LYS A 678 20.11 -0.41 -31.53
CA LYS A 678 20.84 0.03 -30.32
C LYS A 678 20.01 1.05 -29.53
N PRO A 679 19.96 0.97 -28.19
CA PRO A 679 19.33 1.98 -27.36
C PRO A 679 19.95 3.38 -27.52
N ILE A 680 19.11 4.42 -27.47
CA ILE A 680 19.51 5.82 -27.50
C ILE A 680 20.23 6.15 -26.18
N GLN A 681 21.38 6.81 -26.26
CA GLN A 681 22.15 7.22 -25.08
C GLN A 681 21.43 8.35 -24.31
N PRO A 682 21.67 8.48 -22.98
CA PRO A 682 21.26 9.68 -22.24
C PRO A 682 21.87 10.94 -22.87
N THR A 683 21.14 12.04 -22.81
CA THR A 683 21.60 13.38 -23.22
C THR A 683 22.57 13.96 -22.18
N GLU A 684 22.23 13.82 -20.90
CA GLU A 684 23.09 14.14 -19.76
C GLU A 684 22.72 13.20 -18.60
N VAL A 685 23.71 12.70 -17.85
CA VAL A 685 23.50 12.00 -16.59
C VAL A 685 23.96 12.93 -15.48
N LEU A 686 23.01 13.47 -14.73
CA LEU A 686 23.28 14.38 -13.62
C LEU A 686 23.77 13.53 -12.44
N GLU A 687 25.07 13.61 -12.16
CA GLU A 687 25.71 12.85 -11.09
C GLU A 687 25.29 13.31 -9.69
N TRP A 688 25.37 12.41 -8.72
CA TRP A 688 24.97 12.68 -7.34
C TRP A 688 25.86 13.78 -6.71
N PRO A 689 25.29 14.89 -6.19
CA PRO A 689 26.06 16.06 -5.72
C PRO A 689 26.86 15.86 -4.42
N THR A 690 27.00 14.61 -3.92
CA THR A 690 27.83 14.20 -2.77
C THR A 690 27.86 15.19 -1.58
N PRO A 691 26.70 15.60 -1.02
CA PRO A 691 26.64 16.56 0.06
C PRO A 691 27.47 16.10 1.27
N VAL A 692 28.34 16.98 1.74
CA VAL A 692 29.27 16.72 2.86
C VAL A 692 28.63 17.11 4.17
N ARG A 693 28.45 16.13 5.07
CA ARG A 693 27.95 16.34 6.42
C ARG A 693 29.09 16.63 7.40
N LYS A 694 28.98 17.74 8.13
CA LYS A 694 29.85 18.07 9.29
C LYS A 694 29.90 16.88 10.27
N GLY A 695 31.11 16.34 10.47
CA GLY A 695 31.40 15.26 11.43
C GLY A 695 31.09 13.83 10.97
N VAL A 696 30.57 13.60 9.75
CA VAL A 696 30.20 12.24 9.27
C VAL A 696 30.76 11.91 7.88
N GLY A 697 31.05 12.91 7.04
CA GLY A 697 31.65 12.72 5.70
C GLY A 697 30.66 12.94 4.55
N GLN A 698 30.95 12.39 3.38
CA GLN A 698 30.06 12.43 2.21
C GLN A 698 28.87 11.47 2.40
N VAL A 699 27.68 11.91 1.99
CA VAL A 699 26.50 11.02 1.94
C VAL A 699 26.53 10.21 0.64
N GLU A 700 26.46 8.89 0.74
CA GLU A 700 26.34 7.99 -0.42
C GLU A 700 25.03 8.19 -1.19
N GLY A 701 25.11 8.02 -2.51
CA GLY A 701 23.96 8.05 -3.43
C GLY A 701 22.74 7.31 -2.88
N PRO A 702 21.58 7.97 -2.78
CA PRO A 702 20.32 7.38 -2.37
C PRO A 702 19.50 6.89 -3.57
N SER A 703 18.53 6.01 -3.36
CA SER A 703 17.58 5.63 -4.41
C SER A 703 16.67 6.81 -4.74
N ILE A 704 16.48 7.11 -6.02
CA ILE A 704 15.61 8.20 -6.48
C ILE A 704 14.22 7.67 -6.82
N ASN A 705 13.32 7.74 -5.84
CA ASN A 705 11.96 7.19 -5.93
C ASN A 705 11.06 7.95 -6.92
N SER A 706 11.24 9.27 -7.05
CA SER A 706 10.36 10.10 -7.88
C SER A 706 11.06 11.37 -8.38
N VAL A 707 10.76 11.77 -9.62
CA VAL A 707 11.16 13.05 -10.21
C VAL A 707 9.95 13.82 -10.75
N ALA A 708 10.06 15.15 -10.81
CA ALA A 708 9.11 16.03 -11.47
C ALA A 708 9.83 17.23 -12.11
N MET A 709 9.33 17.69 -13.26
CA MET A 709 9.74 18.91 -13.94
C MET A 709 8.59 19.92 -13.97
N ASP A 710 8.90 21.21 -14.04
CA ASP A 710 7.92 22.24 -14.41
C ASP A 710 7.65 22.21 -15.94
N PRO A 711 6.60 22.88 -16.44
CA PRO A 711 6.22 22.83 -17.87
C PRO A 711 7.25 23.41 -18.86
N GLU A 712 8.17 24.28 -18.42
CA GLU A 712 9.17 24.94 -19.27
C GLU A 712 10.62 24.48 -18.95
N LEU A 713 10.76 23.43 -18.13
CA LEU A 713 12.03 22.85 -17.68
C LEU A 713 13.01 23.90 -17.12
N GLN A 714 12.51 24.82 -16.30
CA GLN A 714 13.31 25.74 -15.50
C GLN A 714 13.84 25.08 -14.22
N PHE A 715 13.08 24.13 -13.67
CA PHE A 715 13.38 23.39 -12.45
C PHE A 715 13.09 21.89 -12.60
N LEU A 716 14.05 21.08 -12.17
CA LEU A 716 13.90 19.64 -12.00
C LEU A 716 13.98 19.33 -10.50
N VAL A 717 13.03 18.55 -9.99
CA VAL A 717 12.98 18.13 -8.59
C VAL A 717 13.07 16.61 -8.51
N ALA A 718 13.89 16.10 -7.60
CA ALA A 718 14.01 14.67 -7.32
C ALA A 718 13.84 14.37 -5.83
N LEU A 719 13.25 13.21 -5.54
CA LEU A 719 12.93 12.71 -4.20
C LEU A 719 13.65 11.39 -3.95
N SER A 720 14.24 11.26 -2.76
CA SER A 720 15.02 10.07 -2.40
C SER A 720 14.46 9.24 -1.25
N ASP A 721 14.95 8.00 -1.14
CA ASP A 721 14.69 7.11 -0.01
C ASP A 721 15.32 7.59 1.31
N LYS A 722 16.43 8.35 1.26
CA LYS A 722 17.16 8.92 2.41
C LYS A 722 16.72 10.36 2.78
N ASN A 723 15.42 10.68 2.71
CA ASN A 723 14.84 11.97 3.14
C ASN A 723 15.46 13.23 2.51
N MET A 724 15.84 13.20 1.22
CA MET A 724 16.37 14.38 0.53
C MET A 724 15.49 14.76 -0.67
N VAL A 725 14.98 15.99 -0.64
CA VAL A 725 14.46 16.69 -1.82
C VAL A 725 15.62 17.43 -2.46
N MET A 726 15.84 17.25 -3.75
CA MET A 726 16.85 17.98 -4.49
C MET A 726 16.19 18.81 -5.58
N VAL A 727 16.74 20.00 -5.84
CA VAL A 727 16.28 20.92 -6.88
C VAL A 727 17.47 21.25 -7.77
N TRP A 728 17.33 21.02 -9.07
CA TRP A 728 18.20 21.56 -10.10
C TRP A 728 17.49 22.70 -10.81
N LYS A 729 18.27 23.66 -11.29
CA LYS A 729 17.80 24.82 -12.06
C LYS A 729 18.49 24.85 -13.43
N ARG A 730 17.74 25.30 -14.44
CA ARG A 730 18.22 25.59 -15.80
C ARG A 730 19.16 26.80 -15.83
N GLU A 731 20.18 26.71 -16.67
CA GLU A 731 21.01 27.85 -17.08
C GLU A 731 20.39 28.65 -18.23
#